data_AF-A0A6H9LL63-F1
#
_entry.id   AF-A0A6H9LL63-F1
#
_cell.length_a   1.000
_cell.length_b   1.000
_cell.length_c   1.000
_cell.angle_alpha   90.00
_cell.angle_beta   90.00
_cell.angle_gamma   90.00
#
_symmetry.space_group_name_H-M   'P 1'
#
loop_
_entity.id
_entity.type
_entity.pdbx_description
1 polymer ?
#
loop_
_entity_poly.entity_id
_entity_poly.type
_entity_poly.pdbx_seq_one_letter_code
_entity_poly.pdbx_strand_id
1 'polypeptide(L)'
;YNESINFLGKDIYLKSESGPKLTKIIGIPEVDVISIINGEGPGTIVEGFHIEGGRVAINCNNSSPVLRYNLMTHTEPLSWSGGIAITGDAVIPAQVYNNSIVGTSNSGIFIETTTPQIIKNNLIVGCQYYGITLPSYIGDYVEPILSYNLVYQNSAGNYRRITDTGIGSLMINPKLLPGILLSSSSPCINAGDPDPSYNDSDGSRNDIGAFPFDDSFTSQAHYVPSDFATIQGAVDAAEEGDTIFVADGEYEEVITIDAKLLILISENGPENCIIKAPAVYSQNDDLPIVLIRDVFYWRPLISGFTIDGDNRLKGMDISNLSIIIENNIIKNCYSTYGSAGLLVIDAGFEIQNNSIHNNYSYYWTAGIDIIENKPESESFVTGNLIYYNNSTKAPAILTDNCNDLSITNNIIFENLNLPNTYPEYGSVFLQGIDLNFNNNTVDRNFGGVVIYDQTSLCSVNNNIFTNNAQYAVRDYFGYEDSDSITVDYNLFFDNETDLYAIGQSPSGVFADPEFESTSEADYFLSPTSPAIDAGDPYESYNDPDGSRNDIGARPYEVITPIPPPTPTIIKIPNDYPKIQQALFESNENDTILVSPGTYDEILYFGNKELVLTSETGAEETILHPTSQQIFLSPVSLSTQPSEDKNDKLVIRLTRPAVVNFRSTGKQNVIFNGFTINGDSLRHGIFGEDVSPTVSNNIITNCDGSFYTYGGGILFSNSSPKIINNTIYKNYGLFSAGGIYLGLARDNDTAFVINNSIYENFSITGSALEISKSFHPIAGRYAVVTQNLIHHNTNGVYSTTLGAVTLSGSLIHFYNNTIDNNASGLTQDGYTANDIYNNNITNNDSFGIQHFQSQFSNDFESDYNNLYNNGDSTNYIGFEPPENDISVDPLYLPDYFLSPTSPCVDAGNPDPFYNDPDGSRNDIGARTKIPYLAGDCNADGFIDIADLVFLVSYQFNGGNAPIYFYLADFNNDSFIDITDLVNLVEYMFSD
;
A
#
# COMPACT_ATOMS: atom_id res chain seq x y z
N TYR A 1 -12.31 -33.36 25.58
CA TYR A 1 -11.72 -34.43 26.41
C TYR A 1 -10.26 -34.57 26.01
N ASN A 2 -9.31 -34.28 26.89
CA ASN A 2 -7.87 -34.38 26.57
C ASN A 2 -7.35 -35.73 27.07
N GLU A 3 -7.53 -36.78 26.27
CA GLU A 3 -7.21 -38.15 26.68
C GLU A 3 -6.98 -39.07 25.48
N SER A 4 -6.36 -40.22 25.76
CA SER A 4 -6.27 -41.34 24.83
C SER A 4 -7.11 -42.51 25.33
N ILE A 5 -7.94 -43.07 24.46
CA ILE A 5 -8.90 -44.13 24.78
C ILE A 5 -8.39 -45.47 24.22
N ASN A 6 -8.40 -46.51 25.06
CA ASN A 6 -8.10 -47.88 24.64
C ASN A 6 -9.24 -48.83 25.00
N PHE A 7 -9.71 -49.63 24.03
CA PHE A 7 -10.85 -50.53 24.18
C PHE A 7 -10.50 -51.85 24.90
N LEU A 8 -9.21 -52.17 25.03
CA LEU A 8 -8.69 -53.31 25.79
C LEU A 8 -9.33 -54.66 25.40
N GLY A 9 -9.68 -54.85 24.12
CA GLY A 9 -10.22 -56.09 23.58
C GLY A 9 -11.71 -56.30 23.87
N LYS A 10 -12.44 -55.22 24.19
CA LYS A 10 -13.87 -55.26 24.50
C LYS A 10 -14.68 -54.67 23.35
N ASP A 11 -15.76 -55.35 23.01
CA ASP A 11 -16.78 -54.86 22.07
C ASP A 11 -17.65 -53.79 22.75
N ILE A 12 -17.27 -52.51 22.58
CA ILE A 12 -17.91 -51.35 23.21
C ILE A 12 -18.52 -50.43 22.15
N TYR A 13 -19.75 -50.00 22.37
CA TYR A 13 -20.34 -48.88 21.63
C TYR A 13 -20.03 -47.57 22.34
N LEU A 14 -19.06 -46.84 21.81
CA LEU A 14 -18.71 -45.48 22.21
C LEU A 14 -19.44 -44.50 21.28
N LYS A 15 -20.41 -43.76 21.84
CA LYS A 15 -21.25 -42.81 21.11
C LYS A 15 -21.23 -41.45 21.81
N SER A 16 -21.06 -40.40 21.02
CA SER A 16 -21.31 -39.03 21.44
C SER A 16 -22.82 -38.75 21.48
N GLU A 17 -23.29 -38.17 22.59
CA GLU A 17 -24.69 -37.74 22.71
C GLU A 17 -24.98 -36.47 21.89
N SER A 18 -23.98 -35.62 21.71
CA SER A 18 -24.11 -34.30 21.07
C SER A 18 -23.50 -34.24 19.66
N GLY A 19 -23.10 -35.39 19.12
CA GLY A 19 -22.48 -35.51 17.80
C GLY A 19 -21.06 -34.91 17.70
N PRO A 20 -20.45 -35.02 16.50
CA PRO A 20 -19.05 -34.65 16.30
C PRO A 20 -18.86 -33.14 16.29
N LYS A 21 -19.94 -32.36 16.12
CA LYS A 21 -19.94 -30.89 16.25
C LYS A 21 -19.53 -30.40 17.64
N LEU A 22 -19.88 -31.14 18.69
CA LEU A 22 -19.78 -30.66 20.08
C LEU A 22 -18.88 -31.53 20.96
N THR A 23 -18.64 -32.78 20.59
CA THR A 23 -17.92 -33.72 21.45
C THR A 23 -16.53 -33.98 20.89
N LYS A 24 -15.55 -33.21 21.39
CA LYS A 24 -14.15 -33.27 20.96
C LYS A 24 -13.28 -34.15 21.88
N ILE A 25 -12.49 -35.04 21.29
CA ILE A 25 -11.42 -35.79 21.94
C ILE A 25 -10.09 -35.29 21.37
N ILE A 26 -9.28 -34.67 22.22
CA ILE A 26 -7.99 -34.11 21.89
C ILE A 26 -6.92 -35.10 22.34
N GLY A 27 -6.15 -35.58 21.37
CA GLY A 27 -5.08 -36.54 21.53
C GLY A 27 -3.88 -35.97 22.23
N ILE A 28 -3.21 -36.82 23.00
CA ILE A 28 -1.89 -36.52 23.56
C ILE A 28 -0.85 -36.72 22.43
N PRO A 29 0.09 -35.78 22.22
CA PRO A 29 1.13 -35.93 21.21
C PRO A 29 1.84 -37.29 21.27
N GLU A 30 2.18 -37.84 20.10
CA GLU A 30 2.82 -39.15 19.91
C GLU A 30 2.01 -40.40 20.34
N VAL A 31 0.81 -40.24 20.89
CA VAL A 31 -0.07 -41.34 21.31
C VAL A 31 -1.29 -41.42 20.39
N ASP A 32 -1.75 -42.64 20.07
CA ASP A 32 -3.00 -42.82 19.32
C ASP A 32 -4.19 -42.34 20.16
N VAL A 33 -5.10 -41.56 19.57
CA VAL A 33 -6.22 -40.97 20.31
C VAL A 33 -7.23 -42.03 20.69
N ILE A 34 -7.61 -42.88 19.73
CA ILE A 34 -8.45 -44.06 19.97
C ILE A 34 -7.73 -45.32 19.49
N SER A 35 -7.46 -46.24 20.42
CA SER A 35 -6.80 -47.53 20.19
C SER A 35 -7.78 -48.70 20.26
N ILE A 36 -7.94 -49.41 19.14
CA ILE A 36 -8.75 -50.61 18.96
C ILE A 36 -7.83 -51.73 18.45
N ILE A 37 -6.97 -52.25 19.34
CA ILE A 37 -5.76 -53.00 18.95
C ILE A 37 -5.62 -54.39 19.60
N ASN A 38 -6.67 -54.91 20.25
CA ASN A 38 -6.63 -56.14 21.04
C ASN A 38 -7.65 -57.20 20.58
N GLY A 39 -8.02 -57.19 19.30
CA GLY A 39 -8.93 -58.19 18.73
C GLY A 39 -10.42 -57.83 18.83
N GLU A 40 -10.74 -56.55 18.99
CA GLU A 40 -12.12 -56.07 19.05
C GLU A 40 -12.92 -56.42 17.78
N GLY A 41 -14.15 -56.85 17.97
CA GLY A 41 -15.06 -57.30 16.92
C GLY A 41 -15.94 -56.18 16.35
N PRO A 42 -16.88 -56.51 15.44
CA PRO A 42 -17.85 -55.56 14.87
C PRO A 42 -18.85 -54.98 15.89
N GLY A 43 -18.85 -55.48 17.13
CA GLY A 43 -19.58 -54.87 18.24
C GLY A 43 -18.90 -53.62 18.80
N THR A 44 -17.62 -53.37 18.46
CA THR A 44 -16.95 -52.12 18.76
C THR A 44 -17.36 -51.05 17.76
N ILE A 45 -17.99 -50.00 18.26
CA ILE A 45 -18.51 -48.90 17.45
C ILE A 45 -17.97 -47.59 18.02
N VAL A 46 -17.38 -46.75 17.17
CA VAL A 46 -17.01 -45.36 17.51
C VAL A 46 -17.86 -44.43 16.67
N GLU A 47 -18.69 -43.60 17.34
CA GLU A 47 -19.67 -42.76 16.67
C GLU A 47 -19.78 -41.35 17.23
N GLY A 48 -19.71 -40.36 16.34
CA GLY A 48 -20.13 -38.99 16.64
C GLY A 48 -19.07 -38.14 17.31
N PHE A 49 -17.77 -38.41 17.16
CA PHE A 49 -16.72 -37.63 17.83
C PHE A 49 -15.95 -36.75 16.84
N HIS A 50 -15.58 -35.55 17.27
CA HIS A 50 -14.46 -34.82 16.68
C HIS A 50 -13.17 -35.29 17.37
N ILE A 51 -12.22 -35.78 16.60
CA ILE A 51 -10.96 -36.34 17.09
C ILE A 51 -9.83 -35.52 16.48
N GLU A 52 -8.99 -34.94 17.32
CA GLU A 52 -7.92 -34.03 16.90
C GLU A 52 -6.64 -34.33 17.67
N GLY A 53 -5.48 -34.02 17.09
CA GLY A 53 -4.18 -34.23 17.72
C GLY A 53 -3.79 -35.71 17.81
N GLY A 54 -2.75 -35.98 18.60
CA GLY A 54 -2.17 -37.31 18.75
C GLY A 54 -1.51 -37.88 17.49
N ARG A 55 -1.01 -39.12 17.58
CA ARG A 55 -0.32 -39.80 16.48
C ARG A 55 -1.28 -40.31 15.40
N VAL A 56 -2.34 -41.02 15.78
CA VAL A 56 -3.39 -41.49 14.85
C VAL A 56 -4.73 -41.23 15.52
N ALA A 57 -5.69 -40.65 14.81
CA ALA A 57 -7.00 -40.37 15.40
C ALA A 57 -7.71 -41.67 15.80
N ILE A 58 -7.75 -42.66 14.92
CA ILE A 58 -8.22 -44.01 15.25
C ILE A 58 -7.25 -45.08 14.71
N ASN A 59 -6.61 -45.81 15.62
CA ASN A 59 -5.75 -46.95 15.28
C ASN A 59 -6.48 -48.28 15.52
N CYS A 60 -6.66 -49.04 14.45
CA CYS A 60 -7.22 -50.38 14.44
C CYS A 60 -6.13 -51.40 14.11
N ASN A 61 -5.86 -52.33 15.02
CA ASN A 61 -4.88 -53.40 14.80
C ASN A 61 -5.46 -54.79 15.12
N ASN A 62 -5.46 -55.70 14.15
CA ASN A 62 -6.06 -57.03 14.24
C ASN A 62 -7.51 -56.99 14.76
N SER A 63 -8.25 -55.94 14.43
CA SER A 63 -9.60 -55.66 14.92
C SER A 63 -10.55 -55.37 13.75
N SER A 64 -11.86 -55.42 14.03
CA SER A 64 -12.92 -55.28 13.03
C SER A 64 -14.03 -54.31 13.44
N PRO A 65 -13.70 -53.08 13.89
CA PRO A 65 -14.69 -52.15 14.41
C PRO A 65 -15.59 -51.55 13.32
N VAL A 66 -16.65 -50.89 13.77
CA VAL A 66 -17.47 -49.96 12.99
C VAL A 66 -17.12 -48.53 13.37
N LEU A 67 -16.59 -47.75 12.42
CA LEU A 67 -16.24 -46.35 12.60
C LEU A 67 -17.19 -45.49 11.77
N ARG A 68 -17.99 -44.64 12.42
CA ARG A 68 -19.00 -43.83 11.70
C ARG A 68 -19.31 -42.48 12.29
N TYR A 69 -19.68 -41.52 11.46
CA TYR A 69 -20.07 -40.17 11.88
C TYR A 69 -19.02 -39.46 12.74
N ASN A 70 -17.72 -39.73 12.51
CA ASN A 70 -16.63 -39.05 13.22
C ASN A 70 -15.98 -38.01 12.32
N LEU A 71 -15.62 -36.86 12.92
CA LEU A 71 -14.78 -35.84 12.30
C LEU A 71 -13.34 -36.01 12.79
N MET A 72 -12.37 -35.99 11.89
CA MET A 72 -10.94 -36.04 12.21
C MET A 72 -10.22 -34.88 11.55
N THR A 73 -9.54 -34.06 12.36
CA THR A 73 -8.75 -32.91 11.90
C THR A 73 -7.37 -32.92 12.54
N HIS A 74 -6.37 -32.37 11.83
CA HIS A 74 -5.04 -32.03 12.34
C HIS A 74 -4.42 -33.03 13.34
N THR A 75 -3.77 -34.07 12.83
CA THR A 75 -2.97 -35.05 13.60
C THR A 75 -1.49 -34.64 13.58
N GLU A 76 -0.71 -34.88 14.63
CA GLU A 76 0.67 -34.35 14.79
C GLU A 76 1.68 -34.81 13.70
N PRO A 77 2.76 -34.06 13.41
CA PRO A 77 3.69 -34.31 12.30
C PRO A 77 4.73 -35.45 12.49
N LEU A 78 4.74 -36.16 13.63
CA LEU A 78 5.77 -37.19 13.88
C LEU A 78 5.36 -38.61 13.43
N SER A 79 5.91 -39.00 12.27
CA SER A 79 6.01 -40.34 11.64
C SER A 79 4.80 -41.30 11.72
N TRP A 80 4.18 -41.50 10.55
CA TRP A 80 3.12 -42.49 10.21
C TRP A 80 1.70 -42.12 10.69
N SER A 81 1.41 -40.83 10.85
CA SER A 81 0.24 -40.25 11.54
C SER A 81 -0.96 -39.89 10.65
N GLY A 82 -1.92 -40.80 10.46
CA GLY A 82 -3.13 -40.57 9.63
C GLY A 82 -4.43 -40.35 10.42
N GLY A 83 -5.55 -40.15 9.71
CA GLY A 83 -6.88 -40.14 10.32
C GLY A 83 -7.24 -41.53 10.88
N ILE A 84 -7.32 -42.54 10.00
CA ILE A 84 -7.61 -43.92 10.39
C ILE A 84 -6.50 -44.84 9.91
N ALA A 85 -5.94 -45.63 10.83
CA ALA A 85 -5.03 -46.73 10.50
C ALA A 85 -5.74 -48.07 10.72
N ILE A 86 -5.75 -48.94 9.71
CA ILE A 86 -6.27 -50.31 9.80
C ILE A 86 -5.15 -51.27 9.44
N THR A 87 -4.66 -52.01 10.42
CA THR A 87 -3.47 -52.87 10.29
C THR A 87 -3.74 -54.26 10.86
N GLY A 88 -3.06 -55.28 10.33
CA GLY A 88 -3.26 -56.66 10.79
C GLY A 88 -4.63 -57.24 10.43
N ASP A 89 -4.77 -58.57 10.50
CA ASP A 89 -5.91 -59.27 9.93
C ASP A 89 -6.86 -59.79 11.00
N ALA A 90 -7.98 -59.07 11.16
CA ALA A 90 -9.18 -59.64 11.76
C ALA A 90 -9.91 -60.56 10.77
N VAL A 91 -10.67 -61.52 11.29
CA VAL A 91 -11.45 -62.46 10.46
C VAL A 91 -12.58 -61.75 9.69
N ILE A 92 -13.07 -60.64 10.23
CA ILE A 92 -14.16 -59.84 9.67
C ILE A 92 -13.57 -58.48 9.25
N PRO A 93 -13.94 -57.93 8.08
CA PRO A 93 -13.53 -56.58 7.71
C PRO A 93 -14.03 -55.52 8.70
N ALA A 94 -13.17 -54.56 9.02
CA ALA A 94 -13.59 -53.29 9.61
C ALA A 94 -14.51 -52.54 8.64
N GLN A 95 -15.47 -51.80 9.21
CA GLN A 95 -16.44 -51.01 8.46
C GLN A 95 -16.24 -49.53 8.79
N VAL A 96 -15.83 -48.74 7.79
CA VAL A 96 -15.60 -47.31 7.93
C VAL A 96 -16.56 -46.57 7.04
N TYR A 97 -17.53 -45.87 7.61
CA TYR A 97 -18.49 -45.13 6.82
C TYR A 97 -19.01 -43.85 7.42
N ASN A 98 -19.36 -42.88 6.56
CA ASN A 98 -19.87 -41.58 6.99
C ASN A 98 -18.92 -40.87 7.96
N ASN A 99 -17.61 -40.93 7.75
CA ASN A 99 -16.64 -40.12 8.50
C ASN A 99 -16.15 -38.95 7.63
N SER A 100 -15.74 -37.86 8.26
CA SER A 100 -15.06 -36.73 7.63
C SER A 100 -13.62 -36.67 8.13
N ILE A 101 -12.65 -36.71 7.22
CA ILE A 101 -11.22 -36.65 7.52
C ILE A 101 -10.64 -35.49 6.74
N VAL A 102 -10.20 -34.45 7.43
CA VAL A 102 -9.82 -33.18 6.81
C VAL A 102 -8.47 -32.70 7.33
N GLY A 103 -7.54 -32.39 6.42
CA GLY A 103 -6.29 -31.71 6.80
C GLY A 103 -5.36 -32.52 7.71
N THR A 104 -5.34 -33.86 7.61
CA THR A 104 -4.45 -34.68 8.44
C THR A 104 -2.99 -34.59 7.95
N SER A 105 -2.02 -34.67 8.87
CA SER A 105 -0.57 -34.61 8.58
C SER A 105 -0.03 -35.80 7.78
N ASN A 106 -0.79 -36.90 7.69
CA ASN A 106 -0.49 -38.00 6.77
C ASN A 106 -1.76 -38.40 6.01
N SER A 107 -1.81 -39.66 5.59
CA SER A 107 -2.90 -40.17 4.78
C SER A 107 -4.21 -40.22 5.56
N GLY A 108 -5.33 -39.89 4.90
CA GLY A 108 -6.64 -39.89 5.53
C GLY A 108 -6.99 -41.28 6.10
N ILE A 109 -6.87 -42.32 5.26
CA ILE A 109 -7.00 -43.72 5.66
C ILE A 109 -5.81 -44.54 5.16
N PHE A 110 -5.12 -45.20 6.09
CA PHE A 110 -4.03 -46.13 5.82
C PHE A 110 -4.46 -47.57 6.11
N ILE A 111 -4.23 -48.48 5.16
CA ILE A 111 -4.69 -49.87 5.23
C ILE A 111 -3.53 -50.84 4.96
N GLU A 112 -3.21 -51.67 5.94
CA GLU A 112 -2.20 -52.72 5.84
C GLU A 112 -2.79 -54.08 6.27
N THR A 113 -3.59 -54.67 5.39
CA THR A 113 -4.33 -55.92 5.64
C THR A 113 -4.27 -56.88 4.44
N THR A 114 -4.39 -58.18 4.69
CA THR A 114 -4.57 -59.23 3.66
C THR A 114 -6.04 -59.56 3.42
N THR A 115 -6.95 -58.99 4.24
CA THR A 115 -8.40 -59.02 4.05
C THR A 115 -8.92 -57.68 3.53
N PRO A 116 -9.90 -57.66 2.61
CA PRO A 116 -10.44 -56.41 2.07
C PRO A 116 -11.34 -55.70 3.09
N GLN A 117 -10.96 -54.47 3.48
CA GLN A 117 -11.72 -53.62 4.40
C GLN A 117 -12.88 -52.91 3.69
N ILE A 118 -13.97 -52.59 4.39
CA ILE A 118 -15.14 -51.90 3.79
C ILE A 118 -15.07 -50.41 4.11
N ILE A 119 -14.92 -49.57 3.09
CA ILE A 119 -14.83 -48.11 3.24
C ILE A 119 -15.82 -47.43 2.31
N LYS A 120 -16.82 -46.74 2.86
CA LYS A 120 -17.88 -46.10 2.07
C LYS A 120 -18.42 -44.81 2.65
N ASN A 121 -19.01 -43.92 1.86
CA ASN A 121 -19.66 -42.69 2.35
C ASN A 121 -18.73 -41.73 3.12
N ASN A 122 -17.41 -41.88 3.03
CA ASN A 122 -16.48 -41.01 3.76
C ASN A 122 -16.09 -39.81 2.91
N LEU A 123 -15.91 -38.67 3.59
CA LEU A 123 -15.38 -37.42 3.03
C LEU A 123 -13.92 -37.29 3.47
N ILE A 124 -12.97 -37.27 2.52
CA ILE A 124 -11.53 -37.22 2.78
C ILE A 124 -10.88 -36.12 1.95
N VAL A 125 -10.42 -35.05 2.60
CA VAL A 125 -10.04 -33.81 1.91
C VAL A 125 -8.78 -33.19 2.50
N GLY A 126 -7.87 -32.70 1.66
CA GLY A 126 -6.78 -31.85 2.11
C GLY A 126 -5.73 -32.55 2.99
N CYS A 127 -5.67 -33.88 3.00
CA CYS A 127 -4.63 -34.59 3.74
C CYS A 127 -3.25 -34.32 3.12
N GLN A 128 -2.21 -34.16 3.93
CA GLN A 128 -0.84 -33.87 3.46
C GLN A 128 -0.21 -35.03 2.66
N TYR A 129 -0.73 -36.25 2.80
CA TYR A 129 -0.29 -37.40 2.00
C TYR A 129 -1.39 -37.91 1.08
N TYR A 130 -1.73 -39.21 1.11
CA TYR A 130 -2.79 -39.74 0.26
C TYR A 130 -4.14 -39.76 0.96
N GLY A 131 -5.25 -39.55 0.24
CA GLY A 131 -6.58 -39.70 0.83
C GLY A 131 -6.82 -41.12 1.38
N ILE A 132 -6.69 -42.13 0.51
CA ILE A 132 -6.75 -43.55 0.89
C ILE A 132 -5.51 -44.28 0.33
N THR A 133 -4.82 -45.05 1.16
CA THR A 133 -3.55 -45.68 0.78
C THR A 133 -3.35 -47.11 1.29
N LEU A 134 -2.68 -47.91 0.46
CA LEU A 134 -1.93 -49.13 0.86
C LEU A 134 -0.43 -48.82 1.00
N PRO A 135 0.39 -49.65 1.70
CA PRO A 135 1.82 -49.42 1.89
C PRO A 135 2.63 -49.32 0.59
N SER A 136 3.78 -48.61 0.60
CA SER A 136 4.67 -48.49 -0.58
C SER A 136 5.47 -49.75 -0.88
N TYR A 137 5.73 -50.58 0.13
CA TYR A 137 6.57 -51.77 -0.02
C TYR A 137 5.77 -52.98 -0.52
N ILE A 138 6.50 -53.95 -1.09
CA ILE A 138 5.91 -55.16 -1.66
C ILE A 138 5.45 -56.07 -0.52
N GLY A 139 4.17 -56.45 -0.55
CA GLY A 139 3.54 -57.38 0.38
C GLY A 139 2.20 -57.87 -0.18
N ASP A 140 1.61 -58.89 0.45
CA ASP A 140 0.35 -59.54 0.04
C ASP A 140 -0.89 -58.75 0.50
N TYR A 141 -0.89 -57.43 0.29
CA TYR A 141 -1.99 -56.55 0.68
C TYR A 141 -3.14 -56.63 -0.31
N VAL A 142 -4.37 -56.53 0.20
CA VAL A 142 -5.59 -56.56 -0.61
C VAL A 142 -6.26 -55.18 -0.61
N GLU A 143 -6.70 -54.72 -1.77
CA GLU A 143 -7.43 -53.45 -1.89
C GLU A 143 -8.73 -53.48 -1.05
N PRO A 144 -9.09 -52.37 -0.38
CA PRO A 144 -10.37 -52.23 0.28
C PRO A 144 -11.52 -52.25 -0.74
N ILE A 145 -12.70 -52.63 -0.27
CA ILE A 145 -13.96 -52.47 -0.99
C ILE A 145 -14.41 -51.01 -0.78
N LEU A 146 -14.23 -50.20 -1.81
CA LEU A 146 -14.61 -48.80 -1.84
C LEU A 146 -16.01 -48.63 -2.49
N SER A 147 -16.78 -47.64 -2.02
CA SER A 147 -17.99 -47.16 -2.70
C SER A 147 -18.46 -45.83 -2.09
N TYR A 148 -18.94 -44.89 -2.91
CA TYR A 148 -19.56 -43.63 -2.44
C TYR A 148 -18.67 -42.78 -1.52
N ASN A 149 -17.34 -42.84 -1.65
CA ASN A 149 -16.45 -41.93 -0.91
C ASN A 149 -16.16 -40.68 -1.74
N LEU A 150 -16.04 -39.51 -1.12
CA LEU A 150 -15.46 -38.34 -1.76
C LEU A 150 -14.02 -38.18 -1.28
N VAL A 151 -13.06 -38.23 -2.21
CA VAL A 151 -11.64 -38.07 -1.91
C VAL A 151 -11.05 -36.99 -2.82
N TYR A 152 -10.69 -35.84 -2.26
CA TYR A 152 -10.37 -34.65 -3.05
C TYR A 152 -9.19 -33.85 -2.48
N GLN A 153 -8.32 -33.34 -3.37
CA GLN A 153 -7.24 -32.40 -3.08
C GLN A 153 -6.30 -32.83 -1.93
N ASN A 154 -5.87 -34.10 -1.92
CA ASN A 154 -4.86 -34.60 -0.98
C ASN A 154 -3.46 -34.44 -1.60
N SER A 155 -2.48 -33.91 -0.87
CA SER A 155 -1.25 -33.35 -1.45
C SER A 155 -0.38 -34.37 -2.17
N ALA A 156 -0.27 -35.61 -1.68
CA ALA A 156 0.47 -36.67 -2.40
C ALA A 156 -0.40 -37.42 -3.43
N GLY A 157 -1.72 -37.18 -3.43
CA GLY A 157 -2.71 -37.75 -4.34
C GLY A 157 -3.93 -38.35 -3.64
N ASN A 158 -5.06 -38.49 -4.33
CA ASN A 158 -6.28 -39.03 -3.69
C ASN A 158 -6.14 -40.51 -3.30
N TYR A 159 -5.44 -41.30 -4.11
CA TYR A 159 -5.31 -42.75 -3.91
C TYR A 159 -3.90 -43.23 -4.19
N ARG A 160 -3.39 -44.18 -3.39
CA ARG A 160 -2.15 -44.90 -3.67
C ARG A 160 -2.36 -46.41 -3.68
N ARG A 161 -1.95 -47.05 -4.79
CA ARG A 161 -2.08 -48.50 -5.04
C ARG A 161 -3.54 -49.00 -4.92
N ILE A 162 -4.50 -48.13 -5.21
CA ILE A 162 -5.91 -48.48 -5.37
C ILE A 162 -6.21 -48.41 -6.87
N THR A 163 -6.76 -49.48 -7.43
CA THR A 163 -7.10 -49.57 -8.86
C THR A 163 -8.60 -49.43 -9.10
N ASP A 164 -9.42 -49.74 -8.10
CA ASP A 164 -10.87 -49.54 -8.14
C ASP A 164 -11.32 -48.57 -7.04
N THR A 165 -11.75 -47.36 -7.42
CA THR A 165 -12.28 -46.36 -6.48
C THR A 165 -13.68 -46.69 -6.01
N GLY A 166 -14.32 -47.71 -6.58
CA GLY A 166 -15.67 -48.12 -6.22
C GLY A 166 -16.77 -47.30 -6.88
N ILE A 167 -17.97 -47.89 -6.93
CA ILE A 167 -19.16 -47.24 -7.48
C ILE A 167 -19.54 -46.00 -6.66
N GLY A 168 -19.90 -44.91 -7.35
CA GLY A 168 -20.42 -43.69 -6.74
C GLY A 168 -19.40 -42.84 -5.99
N SER A 169 -18.11 -43.21 -5.99
CA SER A 169 -17.06 -42.38 -5.41
C SER A 169 -16.79 -41.13 -6.25
N LEU A 170 -16.47 -40.03 -5.58
CA LEU A 170 -16.30 -38.69 -6.14
C LEU A 170 -14.87 -38.19 -5.92
N MET A 171 -14.34 -37.43 -6.88
CA MET A 171 -13.03 -36.77 -6.81
C MET A 171 -13.15 -35.30 -7.23
N ILE A 172 -14.20 -34.65 -6.76
CA ILE A 172 -14.56 -33.26 -7.09
C ILE A 172 -14.64 -32.45 -5.81
N ASN A 173 -14.56 -31.12 -5.94
CA ASN A 173 -14.64 -30.22 -4.79
C ASN A 173 -15.94 -30.47 -3.99
N PRO A 174 -15.86 -30.79 -2.69
CA PRO A 174 -17.02 -31.04 -1.84
C PRO A 174 -17.85 -29.79 -1.53
N LYS A 175 -17.35 -28.59 -1.83
CA LYS A 175 -17.98 -27.30 -1.52
C LYS A 175 -18.41 -27.20 -0.06
N LEU A 176 -17.42 -27.29 0.81
CA LEU A 176 -17.60 -27.18 2.25
C LEU A 176 -17.70 -25.72 2.66
N LEU A 177 -18.59 -25.45 3.60
CA LEU A 177 -18.61 -24.21 4.39
C LEU A 177 -17.61 -24.34 5.56
N PRO A 178 -17.27 -23.23 6.24
CA PRO A 178 -16.52 -23.29 7.49
C PRO A 178 -17.10 -24.32 8.47
N GLY A 179 -16.24 -25.04 9.20
CA GLY A 179 -16.66 -26.14 10.08
C GLY A 179 -17.00 -27.45 9.36
N ILE A 180 -16.62 -27.60 8.09
CA ILE A 180 -16.74 -28.86 7.30
C ILE A 180 -18.22 -29.23 7.03
N LEU A 181 -19.09 -28.24 7.01
CA LEU A 181 -20.50 -28.40 6.66
C LEU A 181 -20.67 -28.44 5.15
N LEU A 182 -21.63 -29.23 4.64
CA LEU A 182 -21.96 -29.25 3.22
C LEU A 182 -22.72 -27.99 2.84
N SER A 183 -22.24 -27.21 1.87
CA SER A 183 -23.04 -26.14 1.28
C SER A 183 -24.25 -26.70 0.52
N SER A 184 -25.30 -25.90 0.33
CA SER A 184 -26.50 -26.29 -0.42
C SER A 184 -26.22 -26.72 -1.87
N SER A 185 -25.06 -26.35 -2.42
CA SER A 185 -24.62 -26.75 -3.77
C SER A 185 -23.62 -27.90 -3.79
N SER A 186 -23.35 -28.51 -2.64
CA SER A 186 -22.37 -29.58 -2.45
C SER A 186 -22.73 -30.84 -3.24
N PRO A 187 -21.77 -31.47 -3.93
CA PRO A 187 -22.00 -32.75 -4.59
C PRO A 187 -22.09 -33.93 -3.60
N CYS A 188 -21.83 -33.72 -2.31
CA CYS A 188 -21.96 -34.75 -1.27
C CYS A 188 -23.41 -35.00 -0.86
N ILE A 189 -24.31 -34.07 -1.19
CA ILE A 189 -25.72 -34.13 -0.77
C ILE A 189 -26.43 -35.27 -1.51
N ASN A 190 -27.07 -36.16 -0.75
CA ASN A 190 -27.78 -37.36 -1.17
C ASN A 190 -26.95 -38.27 -2.11
N ALA A 191 -25.62 -38.24 -1.94
CA ALA A 191 -24.66 -38.91 -2.82
C ALA A 191 -24.11 -40.22 -2.25
N GLY A 192 -24.37 -40.54 -0.98
CA GLY A 192 -23.93 -41.75 -0.28
C GLY A 192 -24.61 -43.04 -0.76
N ASP A 193 -24.35 -44.17 -0.11
CA ASP A 193 -24.91 -45.48 -0.47
C ASP A 193 -26.46 -45.46 -0.53
N PRO A 194 -27.10 -45.87 -1.65
CA PRO A 194 -28.56 -45.86 -1.79
C PRO A 194 -29.28 -46.91 -0.92
N ASP A 195 -28.56 -47.76 -0.18
CA ASP A 195 -29.17 -48.67 0.79
C ASP A 195 -29.83 -47.87 1.94
N PRO A 196 -31.16 -48.02 2.16
CA PRO A 196 -31.90 -47.28 3.18
C PRO A 196 -31.39 -47.45 4.62
N SER A 197 -30.55 -48.45 4.89
CA SER A 197 -29.91 -48.62 6.20
C SER A 197 -28.87 -47.54 6.52
N TYR A 198 -28.42 -46.78 5.51
CA TYR A 198 -27.51 -45.66 5.69
C TYR A 198 -28.20 -44.30 5.73
N ASN A 199 -29.46 -44.20 5.28
CA ASN A 199 -30.20 -42.94 5.17
C ASN A 199 -30.03 -42.02 6.38
N ASP A 200 -29.99 -40.72 6.10
CA ASP A 200 -29.92 -39.70 7.13
C ASP A 200 -31.15 -39.74 8.04
N SER A 201 -31.05 -39.09 9.20
CA SER A 201 -32.10 -39.13 10.22
C SER A 201 -33.45 -38.58 9.76
N ASP A 202 -33.45 -37.75 8.70
CA ASP A 202 -34.64 -37.22 8.05
C ASP A 202 -35.29 -38.20 7.05
N GLY A 203 -34.63 -39.33 6.79
CA GLY A 203 -35.06 -40.37 5.86
C GLY A 203 -34.61 -40.16 4.42
N SER A 204 -33.88 -39.07 4.12
CA SER A 204 -33.27 -38.83 2.82
C SER A 204 -32.10 -39.80 2.56
N ARG A 205 -31.64 -39.88 1.31
CA ARG A 205 -30.50 -40.73 0.98
C ARG A 205 -29.28 -40.11 1.65
N ASN A 206 -28.47 -40.93 2.28
CA ASN A 206 -27.41 -40.43 3.13
C ASN A 206 -26.39 -39.57 2.38
N ASP A 207 -25.89 -38.56 3.06
CA ASP A 207 -24.81 -37.72 2.56
C ASP A 207 -23.45 -38.38 2.70
N ILE A 208 -22.47 -37.89 1.92
CA ILE A 208 -21.07 -38.29 2.08
C ILE A 208 -20.43 -37.42 3.16
N GLY A 209 -19.89 -38.07 4.20
CA GLY A 209 -19.22 -37.42 5.34
C GLY A 209 -19.89 -37.66 6.69
N ALA A 210 -19.33 -37.06 7.74
CA ALA A 210 -19.78 -37.17 9.13
C ALA A 210 -20.99 -36.30 9.49
N PHE A 211 -21.28 -35.30 8.67
CA PHE A 211 -22.40 -34.39 8.86
C PHE A 211 -23.42 -34.61 7.74
N PRO A 212 -24.57 -35.21 8.04
CA PRO A 212 -25.74 -35.06 7.20
C PRO A 212 -26.01 -33.58 6.96
N PHE A 213 -26.31 -33.22 5.72
CA PHE A 213 -26.98 -32.01 5.34
C PHE A 213 -28.35 -32.00 6.01
N ASP A 214 -28.45 -31.19 7.05
CA ASP A 214 -29.65 -31.07 7.85
C ASP A 214 -30.42 -29.81 7.42
N ASP A 215 -31.49 -30.01 6.64
CA ASP A 215 -32.40 -28.95 6.20
C ASP A 215 -33.25 -28.38 7.37
N SER A 216 -33.08 -28.92 8.60
CA SER A 216 -33.73 -28.46 9.85
C SER A 216 -32.86 -27.54 10.72
N PHE A 217 -31.55 -27.45 10.47
CA PHE A 217 -30.84 -26.18 10.63
C PHE A 217 -31.20 -25.39 9.39
N THR A 218 -32.33 -24.69 9.41
CA THR A 218 -32.59 -23.73 8.35
C THR A 218 -31.63 -22.57 8.59
N SER A 219 -30.36 -22.71 8.22
CA SER A 219 -29.51 -21.56 7.95
C SER A 219 -30.18 -20.82 6.81
N GLN A 220 -31.01 -19.84 7.15
CA GLN A 220 -31.70 -19.06 6.16
C GLN A 220 -30.66 -18.11 5.56
N ALA A 221 -30.67 -18.07 4.24
CA ALA A 221 -29.99 -17.00 3.52
C ALA A 221 -30.91 -15.79 3.61
N HIS A 222 -30.45 -14.76 4.32
CA HIS A 222 -31.10 -13.46 4.33
C HIS A 222 -30.36 -12.57 3.35
N TYR A 223 -31.08 -12.03 2.38
CA TYR A 223 -30.49 -11.15 1.37
C TYR A 223 -30.78 -9.69 1.70
N VAL A 224 -29.74 -8.87 1.75
CA VAL A 224 -29.84 -7.42 1.94
C VAL A 224 -29.51 -6.76 0.60
N PRO A 225 -30.37 -5.89 0.04
CA PRO A 225 -31.56 -5.32 0.66
C PRO A 225 -32.89 -6.04 0.35
N SER A 226 -32.89 -7.17 -0.37
CA SER A 226 -34.13 -7.72 -0.96
C SER A 226 -35.11 -8.31 0.07
N ASP A 227 -34.59 -8.98 1.09
CA ASP A 227 -35.39 -9.56 2.18
C ASP A 227 -35.50 -8.58 3.35
N PHE A 228 -34.41 -7.86 3.63
CA PHE A 228 -34.34 -6.86 4.69
C PHE A 228 -33.78 -5.56 4.13
N ALA A 229 -34.42 -4.44 4.44
CA ALA A 229 -33.95 -3.14 3.96
C ALA A 229 -32.61 -2.69 4.55
N THR A 230 -32.18 -3.31 5.66
CA THR A 230 -30.97 -2.95 6.41
C THR A 230 -30.21 -4.19 6.83
N ILE A 231 -28.88 -4.09 6.95
CA ILE A 231 -28.02 -5.17 7.43
C ILE A 231 -28.36 -5.51 8.87
N GLN A 232 -28.51 -4.51 9.74
CA GLN A 232 -28.91 -4.75 11.14
C GLN A 232 -30.28 -5.45 11.22
N GLY A 233 -31.20 -5.16 10.31
CA GLY A 233 -32.52 -5.81 10.26
C GLY A 233 -32.42 -7.30 9.95
N ALA A 234 -31.51 -7.68 9.05
CA ALA A 234 -31.19 -9.09 8.78
C ALA A 234 -30.48 -9.75 9.98
N VAL A 235 -29.54 -9.05 10.62
CA VAL A 235 -28.85 -9.53 11.84
C VAL A 235 -29.85 -9.79 12.97
N ASP A 236 -30.80 -8.89 13.18
CA ASP A 236 -31.83 -9.02 14.22
C ASP A 236 -32.76 -10.22 13.95
N ALA A 237 -33.08 -10.47 12.68
CA ALA A 237 -33.99 -11.54 12.26
C ALA A 237 -33.33 -12.91 12.15
N ALA A 238 -32.01 -12.95 11.96
CA ALA A 238 -31.26 -14.19 11.82
C ALA A 238 -31.45 -15.11 13.03
N GLU A 239 -31.31 -16.41 12.83
CA GLU A 239 -31.14 -17.42 13.87
C GLU A 239 -29.68 -17.93 13.86
N GLU A 240 -29.33 -18.78 14.82
CA GLU A 240 -27.99 -19.35 14.93
C GLU A 240 -27.61 -20.17 13.68
N GLY A 241 -26.50 -19.81 13.04
CA GLY A 241 -25.98 -20.45 11.83
C GLY A 241 -26.48 -19.85 10.51
N ASP A 242 -27.32 -18.82 10.55
CA ASP A 242 -27.80 -18.14 9.34
C ASP A 242 -26.66 -17.43 8.58
N THR A 243 -26.90 -17.21 7.29
CA THR A 243 -26.01 -16.46 6.42
C THR A 243 -26.71 -15.20 5.91
N ILE A 244 -26.08 -14.06 6.07
CA ILE A 244 -26.53 -12.79 5.52
C ILE A 244 -25.66 -12.46 4.31
N PHE A 245 -26.27 -12.45 3.14
CA PHE A 245 -25.66 -11.98 1.90
C PHE A 245 -26.02 -10.51 1.70
N VAL A 246 -25.00 -9.68 1.56
CA VAL A 246 -25.19 -8.25 1.32
C VAL A 246 -24.76 -7.94 -0.11
N ALA A 247 -25.74 -7.49 -0.91
CA ALA A 247 -25.50 -7.07 -2.27
C ALA A 247 -24.71 -5.75 -2.33
N ASP A 248 -24.09 -5.48 -3.47
CA ASP A 248 -23.33 -4.26 -3.73
C ASP A 248 -24.13 -2.99 -3.40
N GLY A 249 -23.48 -2.03 -2.76
CA GLY A 249 -24.09 -0.78 -2.33
C GLY A 249 -23.42 -0.14 -1.13
N GLU A 250 -23.87 1.07 -0.80
CA GLU A 250 -23.49 1.80 0.41
C GLU A 250 -24.61 1.67 1.47
N TYR A 251 -24.23 1.19 2.66
CA TYR A 251 -25.12 0.97 3.79
C TYR A 251 -24.68 1.86 4.96
N GLU A 252 -25.41 2.95 5.20
CA GLU A 252 -25.18 3.85 6.33
C GLU A 252 -25.78 3.27 7.62
N GLU A 253 -25.03 2.39 8.28
CA GLU A 253 -25.51 1.63 9.44
C GLU A 253 -24.41 1.41 10.50
N VAL A 254 -24.84 1.08 11.72
CA VAL A 254 -23.98 0.51 12.77
C VAL A 254 -24.51 -0.88 13.06
N ILE A 255 -23.64 -1.88 12.98
CA ILE A 255 -23.97 -3.29 13.09
C ILE A 255 -23.55 -3.81 14.45
N THR A 256 -24.47 -4.41 15.19
CA THR A 256 -24.22 -5.08 16.47
C THR A 256 -24.65 -6.54 16.38
N ILE A 257 -23.70 -7.44 16.64
CA ILE A 257 -23.91 -8.88 16.69
C ILE A 257 -23.65 -9.36 18.13
N ASP A 258 -24.74 -9.66 18.85
CA ASP A 258 -24.71 -10.12 20.23
C ASP A 258 -25.02 -11.63 20.32
N ALA A 259 -24.11 -12.41 20.90
CA ALA A 259 -24.33 -13.83 21.24
C ALA A 259 -24.87 -14.76 20.14
N LYS A 260 -24.52 -14.51 18.88
CA LYS A 260 -25.06 -15.22 17.70
C LYS A 260 -23.96 -15.74 16.75
N LEU A 261 -24.00 -17.04 16.44
CA LEU A 261 -23.24 -17.65 15.36
C LEU A 261 -23.84 -17.19 14.02
N LEU A 262 -23.10 -16.37 13.29
CA LEU A 262 -23.58 -15.74 12.06
C LEU A 262 -22.48 -15.72 10.99
N ILE A 263 -22.86 -15.93 9.74
CA ILE A 263 -22.02 -15.69 8.58
C ILE A 263 -22.53 -14.41 7.89
N LEU A 264 -21.71 -13.36 7.86
CA LEU A 264 -22.02 -12.10 7.18
C LEU A 264 -21.02 -11.95 6.03
N ILE A 265 -21.52 -11.95 4.78
CA ILE A 265 -20.70 -11.96 3.56
C ILE A 265 -21.24 -10.96 2.53
N SER A 266 -20.35 -10.20 1.90
CA SER A 266 -20.65 -9.44 0.67
C SER A 266 -20.70 -10.35 -0.56
N GLU A 267 -21.63 -10.11 -1.47
CA GLU A 267 -21.78 -10.92 -2.68
C GLU A 267 -20.60 -10.79 -3.67
N ASN A 268 -19.99 -9.61 -3.79
CA ASN A 268 -18.93 -9.32 -4.77
C ASN A 268 -17.68 -8.66 -4.16
N GLY A 269 -17.37 -9.01 -2.91
CA GLY A 269 -16.15 -8.58 -2.23
C GLY A 269 -16.18 -7.13 -1.74
N PRO A 270 -15.07 -6.66 -1.12
CA PRO A 270 -15.05 -5.42 -0.34
C PRO A 270 -15.11 -4.15 -1.19
N GLU A 271 -14.69 -4.20 -2.45
CA GLU A 271 -14.72 -3.07 -3.39
C GLU A 271 -16.14 -2.54 -3.64
N ASN A 272 -17.15 -3.42 -3.57
CA ASN A 272 -18.51 -3.12 -4.03
C ASN A 272 -19.56 -3.00 -2.89
N CYS A 273 -19.25 -3.50 -1.69
CA CYS A 273 -20.17 -3.47 -0.55
C CYS A 273 -19.58 -2.69 0.63
N ILE A 274 -20.12 -1.51 0.89
CA ILE A 274 -19.57 -0.53 1.83
C ILE A 274 -20.54 -0.36 3.01
N ILE A 275 -20.09 -0.67 4.23
CA ILE A 275 -20.75 -0.32 5.49
C ILE A 275 -20.12 0.98 6.00
N LYS A 276 -20.90 2.07 6.02
CA LYS A 276 -20.42 3.44 6.23
C LYS A 276 -20.99 4.06 7.49
N ALA A 277 -20.19 4.87 8.17
CA ALA A 277 -20.63 5.64 9.34
C ALA A 277 -21.84 6.55 9.04
N PRO A 278 -22.95 6.47 9.80
CA PRO A 278 -24.14 7.31 9.57
C PRO A 278 -23.89 8.82 9.76
N ALA A 279 -24.50 9.68 8.94
CA ALA A 279 -24.26 11.13 8.92
C ALA A 279 -24.63 11.91 10.20
N VAL A 280 -25.53 11.37 11.05
CA VAL A 280 -25.96 11.99 12.32
C VAL A 280 -25.81 10.98 13.44
N TYR A 281 -24.68 11.03 14.16
CA TYR A 281 -24.51 10.31 15.42
C TYR A 281 -24.21 11.33 16.53
N SER A 282 -25.14 11.47 17.47
CA SER A 282 -25.00 12.39 18.60
C SER A 282 -24.63 11.63 19.87
N GLN A 283 -23.46 11.95 20.43
CA GLN A 283 -22.96 11.55 21.77
C GLN A 283 -22.33 10.14 21.88
N ASN A 284 -21.13 9.99 21.30
CA ASN A 284 -19.94 9.31 21.85
C ASN A 284 -19.02 8.96 20.67
N ASP A 285 -17.94 9.72 20.48
CA ASP A 285 -17.02 9.67 19.32
C ASP A 285 -16.10 8.42 19.30
N ASP A 286 -16.53 7.31 19.91
CA ASP A 286 -15.73 6.08 20.11
C ASP A 286 -16.55 4.79 19.90
N LEU A 287 -17.67 4.87 19.19
CA LEU A 287 -18.47 3.70 18.81
C LEU A 287 -17.93 3.09 17.50
N PRO A 288 -17.84 1.75 17.39
CA PRO A 288 -17.48 1.08 16.15
C PRO A 288 -18.67 0.97 15.19
N ILE A 289 -18.36 0.91 13.89
CA ILE A 289 -19.34 0.57 12.85
C ILE A 289 -19.80 -0.88 13.03
N VAL A 290 -18.90 -1.80 13.37
CA VAL A 290 -19.24 -3.20 13.65
C VAL A 290 -18.84 -3.55 15.08
N LEU A 291 -19.82 -3.90 15.90
CA LEU A 291 -19.63 -4.38 17.27
C LEU A 291 -20.02 -5.85 17.36
N ILE A 292 -19.12 -6.70 17.83
CA ILE A 292 -19.38 -8.14 18.01
C ILE A 292 -19.00 -8.53 19.43
N ARG A 293 -19.94 -9.10 20.17
CA ARG A 293 -19.69 -9.48 21.56
C ARG A 293 -20.49 -10.70 22.00
N ASP A 294 -19.96 -11.35 23.02
CA ASP A 294 -20.63 -12.40 23.80
C ASP A 294 -21.09 -13.66 23.01
N VAL A 295 -20.36 -14.08 21.96
CA VAL A 295 -20.71 -15.27 21.15
C VAL A 295 -19.95 -16.55 21.56
N PHE A 296 -20.70 -17.64 21.77
CA PHE A 296 -20.27 -18.94 22.30
C PHE A 296 -19.58 -19.84 21.24
N TYR A 297 -18.44 -20.46 21.63
CA TYR A 297 -17.70 -21.64 21.09
C TYR A 297 -17.57 -21.90 19.57
N TRP A 298 -18.28 -21.20 18.68
CA TRP A 298 -18.25 -21.30 17.23
C TRP A 298 -17.82 -19.95 16.65
N ARG A 299 -17.02 -19.95 15.58
CA ARG A 299 -16.48 -18.72 14.98
C ARG A 299 -17.48 -18.08 13.99
N PRO A 300 -18.12 -16.93 14.30
CA PRO A 300 -18.80 -16.16 13.26
C PRO A 300 -17.79 -15.71 12.20
N LEU A 301 -18.30 -15.39 11.02
CA LEU A 301 -17.51 -14.96 9.87
C LEU A 301 -17.98 -13.59 9.42
N ILE A 302 -17.05 -12.66 9.25
CA ILE A 302 -17.26 -11.41 8.52
C ILE A 302 -16.31 -11.39 7.33
N SER A 303 -16.86 -11.35 6.12
CA SER A 303 -16.05 -11.32 4.92
C SER A 303 -16.55 -10.44 3.79
N GLY A 304 -15.61 -9.78 3.11
CA GLY A 304 -15.86 -9.09 1.86
C GLY A 304 -16.45 -7.69 2.01
N PHE A 305 -16.30 -7.01 3.14
CA PHE A 305 -16.85 -5.67 3.33
C PHE A 305 -15.78 -4.58 3.30
N THR A 306 -16.10 -3.44 2.70
CA THR A 306 -15.48 -2.18 3.11
C THR A 306 -16.20 -1.64 4.34
N ILE A 307 -15.48 -1.35 5.41
CA ILE A 307 -15.95 -0.68 6.63
C ILE A 307 -15.32 0.71 6.63
N ASP A 308 -16.12 1.75 6.36
CA ASP A 308 -15.65 3.13 6.21
C ASP A 308 -16.13 4.01 7.36
N GLY A 309 -15.18 4.37 8.24
CA GLY A 309 -15.39 5.21 9.42
C GLY A 309 -15.79 6.66 9.13
N ASP A 310 -15.67 7.13 7.88
CA ASP A 310 -15.91 8.51 7.46
C ASP A 310 -15.20 9.55 8.35
N ASN A 311 -14.03 9.17 8.88
CA ASN A 311 -13.20 9.89 9.85
C ASN A 311 -13.93 10.26 11.16
N ARG A 312 -14.95 9.51 11.55
CA ARG A 312 -15.79 9.82 12.73
C ARG A 312 -15.96 8.65 13.69
N LEU A 313 -16.08 7.43 13.18
CA LEU A 313 -16.33 6.22 13.98
C LEU A 313 -15.19 5.22 13.87
N LYS A 314 -15.12 4.29 14.82
CA LYS A 314 -14.19 3.16 14.76
C LYS A 314 -14.66 2.14 13.72
N GLY A 315 -13.76 1.30 13.24
CA GLY A 315 -14.09 0.22 12.31
C GLY A 315 -14.84 -0.90 13.02
N MET A 316 -14.09 -1.74 13.73
CA MET A 316 -14.63 -2.94 14.36
C MET A 316 -14.13 -3.12 15.81
N ASP A 317 -15.04 -3.42 16.74
CA ASP A 317 -14.70 -3.88 18.09
C ASP A 317 -15.27 -5.28 18.34
N ILE A 318 -14.43 -6.17 18.88
CA ILE A 318 -14.73 -7.59 19.10
C ILE A 318 -14.37 -7.96 20.53
N SER A 319 -15.29 -8.62 21.24
CA SER A 319 -15.04 -9.06 22.62
C SER A 319 -15.64 -10.41 23.01
N ASN A 320 -14.94 -11.16 23.87
CA ASN A 320 -15.42 -12.36 24.57
C ASN A 320 -15.80 -13.57 23.69
N LEU A 321 -15.21 -13.77 22.50
CA LEU A 321 -15.65 -14.81 21.53
C LEU A 321 -14.51 -15.38 20.68
N SER A 322 -14.75 -16.38 19.83
CA SER A 322 -13.80 -16.76 18.78
C SER A 322 -14.36 -16.35 17.41
N ILE A 323 -13.61 -15.76 16.47
CA ILE A 323 -14.12 -15.22 15.17
C ILE A 323 -13.15 -15.42 13.99
N ILE A 324 -13.67 -15.32 12.75
CA ILE A 324 -12.91 -15.16 11.52
C ILE A 324 -13.27 -13.81 10.88
N ILE A 325 -12.25 -13.03 10.55
CA ILE A 325 -12.37 -11.74 9.85
C ILE A 325 -11.48 -11.83 8.62
N GLU A 326 -12.08 -11.87 7.43
CA GLU A 326 -11.29 -12.07 6.22
C GLU A 326 -11.74 -11.26 5.00
N ASN A 327 -10.79 -10.88 4.16
CA ASN A 327 -11.07 -10.20 2.89
C ASN A 327 -11.88 -8.90 3.06
N ASN A 328 -11.66 -8.16 4.15
CA ASN A 328 -12.31 -6.87 4.40
C ASN A 328 -11.34 -5.70 4.17
N ILE A 329 -11.90 -4.52 3.87
CA ILE A 329 -11.19 -3.24 3.85
C ILE A 329 -11.69 -2.40 5.02
N ILE A 330 -10.85 -2.04 5.99
CA ILE A 330 -11.20 -1.20 7.14
C ILE A 330 -10.46 0.13 7.02
N LYS A 331 -11.19 1.21 6.72
CA LYS A 331 -10.56 2.49 6.38
C LYS A 331 -11.26 3.73 6.92
N ASN A 332 -10.50 4.82 6.96
CA ASN A 332 -10.97 6.15 7.37
C ASN A 332 -11.63 6.13 8.76
N CYS A 333 -11.22 5.24 9.65
CA CYS A 333 -11.78 5.15 10.99
C CYS A 333 -11.12 6.15 11.93
N TYR A 334 -11.89 6.66 12.88
CA TYR A 334 -11.43 7.60 13.89
C TYR A 334 -11.77 7.10 15.28
N SER A 335 -10.81 7.22 16.19
CA SER A 335 -10.97 6.94 17.62
C SER A 335 -10.33 8.04 18.46
N THR A 336 -11.01 8.47 19.51
CA THR A 336 -10.37 9.25 20.58
C THR A 336 -9.72 8.30 21.58
N TYR A 337 -10.48 7.29 22.03
CA TYR A 337 -10.07 6.29 23.02
C TYR A 337 -10.33 4.85 22.51
N GLY A 338 -9.25 4.13 22.20
CA GLY A 338 -9.26 2.73 21.75
C GLY A 338 -8.73 2.60 20.31
N SER A 339 -8.79 1.39 19.75
CA SER A 339 -8.39 1.17 18.36
C SER A 339 -9.30 1.92 17.39
N ALA A 340 -8.75 2.54 16.35
CA ALA A 340 -9.55 3.13 15.28
C ALA A 340 -9.99 2.07 14.27
N GLY A 341 -9.07 1.22 13.78
CA GLY A 341 -9.36 0.19 12.79
C GLY A 341 -10.08 -1.02 13.39
N LEU A 342 -9.32 -1.86 14.09
CA LEU A 342 -9.80 -3.13 14.65
C LEU A 342 -9.34 -3.29 16.11
N LEU A 343 -10.28 -3.57 17.01
CA LEU A 343 -10.04 -3.89 18.42
C LEU A 343 -10.55 -5.29 18.73
N VAL A 344 -9.70 -6.11 19.38
CA VAL A 344 -10.03 -7.47 19.80
C VAL A 344 -9.69 -7.67 21.27
N ILE A 345 -10.66 -8.08 22.08
CA ILE A 345 -10.53 -8.23 23.54
C ILE A 345 -11.03 -9.60 24.01
N ASP A 346 -10.26 -10.35 24.79
CA ASP A 346 -10.68 -11.66 25.36
C ASP A 346 -11.30 -12.59 24.31
N ALA A 347 -10.62 -12.71 23.16
CA ALA A 347 -11.13 -13.42 22.00
C ALA A 347 -10.08 -14.31 21.31
N GLY A 348 -10.55 -15.39 20.68
CA GLY A 348 -9.78 -16.14 19.68
C GLY A 348 -10.09 -15.60 18.29
N PHE A 349 -9.13 -15.56 17.36
CA PHE A 349 -9.39 -14.90 16.07
C PHE A 349 -8.52 -15.44 14.93
N GLU A 350 -9.08 -15.39 13.73
CA GLU A 350 -8.34 -15.49 12.47
C GLU A 350 -8.55 -14.15 11.76
N ILE A 351 -7.54 -13.29 11.78
CA ILE A 351 -7.57 -12.01 11.06
C ILE A 351 -6.72 -12.21 9.82
N GLN A 352 -7.37 -12.39 8.67
CA GLN A 352 -6.63 -12.76 7.45
C GLN A 352 -7.02 -12.02 6.18
N ASN A 353 -6.05 -11.71 5.34
CA ASN A 353 -6.29 -11.09 4.02
C ASN A 353 -7.12 -9.80 4.08
N ASN A 354 -7.01 -9.04 5.18
CA ASN A 354 -7.70 -7.75 5.31
C ASN A 354 -6.75 -6.61 4.93
N SER A 355 -7.32 -5.51 4.44
CA SER A 355 -6.65 -4.24 4.23
C SER A 355 -7.11 -3.25 5.28
N ILE A 356 -6.22 -2.80 6.17
CA ILE A 356 -6.54 -1.90 7.28
C ILE A 356 -5.70 -0.64 7.13
N HIS A 357 -6.34 0.47 6.74
CA HIS A 357 -5.57 1.64 6.33
C HIS A 357 -6.27 2.99 6.51
N ASN A 358 -5.49 4.07 6.47
CA ASN A 358 -5.99 5.45 6.61
C ASN A 358 -6.81 5.67 7.90
N ASN A 359 -6.55 4.89 8.95
CA ASN A 359 -7.24 5.03 10.23
C ASN A 359 -6.45 5.98 11.15
N TYR A 360 -7.14 6.70 12.01
CA TYR A 360 -6.54 7.66 12.94
C TYR A 360 -7.02 7.43 14.37
N SER A 361 -6.10 7.27 15.32
CA SER A 361 -6.43 7.24 16.75
C SER A 361 -5.70 8.33 17.52
N TYR A 362 -6.39 9.01 18.42
CA TYR A 362 -5.74 10.06 19.22
C TYR A 362 -4.87 9.46 20.32
N TYR A 363 -5.31 8.48 21.10
CA TYR A 363 -4.53 7.97 22.25
C TYR A 363 -3.94 6.57 22.07
N TRP A 364 -4.56 5.72 21.26
CA TRP A 364 -4.27 4.28 21.19
C TRP A 364 -3.98 3.88 19.74
N THR A 365 -4.00 2.58 19.45
CA THR A 365 -3.66 2.03 18.14
C THR A 365 -4.61 2.52 17.05
N ALA A 366 -4.09 2.74 15.85
CA ALA A 366 -4.93 3.11 14.71
C ALA A 366 -5.26 1.90 13.81
N GLY A 367 -4.38 0.90 13.74
CA GLY A 367 -4.58 -0.33 12.97
C GLY A 367 -5.29 -1.42 13.78
N ILE A 368 -4.51 -2.38 14.30
CA ILE A 368 -5.01 -3.55 15.03
C ILE A 368 -4.57 -3.50 16.50
N ASP A 369 -5.53 -3.59 17.41
CA ASP A 369 -5.29 -3.63 18.86
C ASP A 369 -5.83 -4.94 19.42
N ILE A 370 -4.98 -5.73 20.07
CA ILE A 370 -5.30 -7.06 20.60
C ILE A 370 -4.99 -7.09 22.09
N ILE A 371 -6.02 -7.27 22.91
CA ILE A 371 -5.92 -7.26 24.37
C ILE A 371 -6.40 -8.61 24.89
N GLU A 372 -5.51 -9.35 25.55
CA GLU A 372 -5.81 -10.65 26.18
C GLU A 372 -6.47 -11.64 25.21
N ASN A 373 -5.76 -12.22 24.23
CA ASN A 373 -6.38 -13.27 23.39
C ASN A 373 -6.66 -14.56 24.20
N LYS A 374 -7.59 -15.39 23.73
CA LYS A 374 -7.95 -16.66 24.39
C LYS A 374 -6.93 -17.75 24.05
N PRO A 375 -6.07 -18.20 24.99
CA PRO A 375 -4.99 -19.16 24.70
C PRO A 375 -5.48 -20.59 24.39
N GLU A 376 -6.76 -20.90 24.66
CA GLU A 376 -7.36 -22.19 24.27
C GLU A 376 -7.85 -22.21 22.81
N SER A 377 -7.66 -21.11 22.05
CA SER A 377 -8.07 -20.96 20.65
C SER A 377 -6.92 -20.43 19.82
N GLU A 378 -6.55 -21.14 18.75
CA GLU A 378 -5.56 -20.68 17.78
C GLU A 378 -5.89 -19.25 17.32
N SER A 379 -4.97 -18.33 17.59
CA SER A 379 -5.12 -16.90 17.32
C SER A 379 -4.01 -16.44 16.38
N PHE A 380 -4.38 -15.96 15.20
CA PHE A 380 -3.40 -15.51 14.21
C PHE A 380 -3.85 -14.27 13.43
N VAL A 381 -2.85 -13.47 13.06
CA VAL A 381 -2.96 -12.31 12.15
C VAL A 381 -2.11 -12.64 10.94
N THR A 382 -2.72 -12.92 9.78
CA THR A 382 -1.96 -13.34 8.60
C THR A 382 -2.39 -12.80 7.25
N GLY A 383 -1.45 -12.53 6.34
CA GLY A 383 -1.79 -12.08 4.99
C GLY A 383 -2.42 -10.69 4.91
N ASN A 384 -2.35 -9.87 5.98
CA ASN A 384 -3.01 -8.57 6.01
C ASN A 384 -2.11 -7.45 5.46
N LEU A 385 -2.73 -6.45 4.84
CA LEU A 385 -2.12 -5.18 4.47
C LEU A 385 -2.47 -4.12 5.53
N ILE A 386 -1.48 -3.56 6.20
CA ILE A 386 -1.70 -2.62 7.32
C ILE A 386 -0.87 -1.37 7.05
N TYR A 387 -1.51 -0.27 6.63
CA TYR A 387 -0.77 0.89 6.13
C TYR A 387 -1.45 2.24 6.33
N TYR A 388 -0.68 3.33 6.36
CA TYR A 388 -1.20 4.69 6.61
C TYR A 388 -2.08 4.82 7.87
N ASN A 389 -1.93 3.94 8.86
CA ASN A 389 -2.62 4.06 10.14
C ASN A 389 -1.79 4.98 11.06
N ASN A 390 -2.41 6.04 11.56
CA ASN A 390 -1.72 7.10 12.28
C ASN A 390 -2.23 7.25 13.72
N SER A 391 -1.32 7.31 14.69
CA SER A 391 -1.67 7.57 16.09
C SER A 391 -0.80 8.65 16.72
N THR A 392 -1.26 9.31 17.78
CA THR A 392 -0.37 10.23 18.52
C THR A 392 0.63 9.50 19.42
N LYS A 393 0.36 8.24 19.81
CA LYS A 393 1.05 7.58 20.93
C LYS A 393 1.33 6.08 20.79
N ALA A 394 0.65 5.39 19.88
CA ALA A 394 0.58 3.93 19.89
C ALA A 394 0.87 3.36 18.50
N PRO A 395 1.34 2.11 18.42
CA PRO A 395 1.77 1.48 17.17
C PRO A 395 0.59 1.24 16.20
N ALA A 396 0.90 0.77 14.99
CA ALA A 396 -0.10 0.28 14.04
C ALA A 396 -0.70 -1.07 14.48
N ILE A 397 0.13 -1.93 15.08
CA ILE A 397 -0.30 -3.17 15.73
C ILE A 397 0.16 -3.16 17.18
N LEU A 398 -0.77 -3.36 18.11
CA LEU A 398 -0.50 -3.52 19.53
C LEU A 398 -1.03 -4.88 19.99
N THR A 399 -0.19 -5.65 20.68
CA THR A 399 -0.63 -6.77 21.49
C THR A 399 -0.43 -6.40 22.96
N ASP A 400 -1.41 -6.66 23.82
CA ASP A 400 -1.33 -6.48 25.27
C ASP A 400 -1.77 -7.77 25.97
N ASN A 401 -0.87 -8.34 26.78
CA ASN A 401 -1.08 -9.60 27.52
C ASN A 401 -1.60 -10.77 26.65
N CYS A 402 -1.11 -10.86 25.41
CA CYS A 402 -1.44 -11.97 24.51
C CYS A 402 -0.62 -13.23 24.83
N ASN A 403 -1.10 -14.40 24.43
CA ASN A 403 -0.46 -15.70 24.62
C ASN A 403 -0.67 -16.57 23.36
N ASP A 404 0.38 -17.24 22.88
CA ASP A 404 0.31 -18.16 21.73
C ASP A 404 -0.31 -17.49 20.48
N LEU A 405 0.25 -16.33 20.11
CA LEU A 405 -0.23 -15.51 18.99
C LEU A 405 0.82 -15.48 17.88
N SER A 406 0.40 -15.88 16.69
CA SER A 406 1.21 -15.79 15.47
C SER A 406 0.77 -14.60 14.60
N ILE A 407 1.72 -13.72 14.28
CA ILE A 407 1.56 -12.61 13.35
C ILE A 407 2.48 -12.89 12.16
N THR A 408 1.91 -13.34 11.04
CA THR A 408 2.70 -13.88 9.93
C THR A 408 2.26 -13.45 8.54
N ASN A 409 3.15 -13.33 7.57
CA ASN A 409 2.79 -13.00 6.19
C ASN A 409 2.05 -11.66 6.03
N ASN A 410 2.25 -10.71 6.95
CA ASN A 410 1.63 -9.39 6.86
C ASN A 410 2.58 -8.38 6.23
N ILE A 411 2.01 -7.44 5.49
CA ILE A 411 2.73 -6.30 4.93
C ILE A 411 2.31 -5.05 5.69
N ILE A 412 3.25 -4.43 6.39
CA ILE A 412 3.03 -3.34 7.33
C ILE A 412 3.87 -2.16 6.87
N PHE A 413 3.25 -1.11 6.32
CA PHE A 413 4.02 0.01 5.75
C PHE A 413 3.41 1.38 5.96
N GLU A 414 4.25 2.42 6.00
CA GLU A 414 3.80 3.82 6.08
C GLU A 414 2.86 4.13 7.25
N ASN A 415 2.93 3.37 8.34
CA ASN A 415 2.20 3.68 9.57
C ASN A 415 3.04 4.63 10.43
N LEU A 416 2.49 5.80 10.75
CA LEU A 416 3.24 6.87 11.42
C LEU A 416 2.68 7.18 12.80
N ASN A 417 3.56 7.23 13.80
CA ASN A 417 3.24 7.81 15.10
C ASN A 417 3.58 9.31 15.07
N LEU A 418 2.69 10.18 15.56
CA LEU A 418 2.94 11.61 15.55
C LEU A 418 4.13 11.95 16.48
N PRO A 419 5.06 12.80 16.04
CA PRO A 419 6.24 13.20 16.79
C PRO A 419 5.82 14.01 18.03
N ASN A 420 5.70 13.37 19.20
CA ASN A 420 5.85 13.96 20.54
C ASN A 420 5.60 13.01 21.72
N THR A 421 5.42 11.71 21.49
CA THR A 421 5.15 10.80 22.61
C THR A 421 5.76 9.43 22.41
N TYR A 422 6.58 9.04 23.40
CA TYR A 422 7.18 7.71 23.60
C TYR A 422 7.77 7.09 22.31
N PRO A 423 9.02 7.43 21.93
CA PRO A 423 9.75 6.79 20.81
C PRO A 423 10.09 5.31 21.07
N GLU A 424 9.33 4.67 21.96
CA GLU A 424 9.55 3.36 22.54
C GLU A 424 8.53 2.35 22.04
N TYR A 425 7.54 2.74 21.23
CA TYR A 425 6.44 1.86 20.80
C TYR A 425 6.59 1.26 19.38
N GLY A 426 7.44 1.80 18.51
CA GLY A 426 7.58 1.32 17.12
C GLY A 426 6.26 1.36 16.35
N SER A 427 6.14 0.55 15.28
CA SER A 427 4.88 0.39 14.53
C SER A 427 4.19 -0.94 14.79
N VAL A 428 4.92 -1.88 15.37
CA VAL A 428 4.38 -3.08 16.00
C VAL A 428 4.91 -3.13 17.43
N PHE A 429 4.03 -3.33 18.40
CA PHE A 429 4.41 -3.52 19.80
C PHE A 429 3.90 -4.87 20.29
N LEU A 430 4.85 -5.73 20.64
CA LEU A 430 4.60 -7.09 21.09
C LEU A 430 4.74 -7.18 22.60
N GLN A 431 3.61 -7.32 23.29
CA GLN A 431 3.54 -7.63 24.72
C GLN A 431 2.68 -8.88 24.91
N GLY A 432 3.28 -9.91 25.52
CA GLY A 432 2.66 -11.22 25.69
C GLY A 432 3.66 -12.34 25.98
N ILE A 433 3.18 -13.58 25.86
CA ILE A 433 3.91 -14.83 26.06
C ILE A 433 3.81 -15.67 24.78
N ASP A 434 4.88 -16.35 24.38
CA ASP A 434 4.90 -17.23 23.21
C ASP A 434 4.38 -16.52 21.94
N LEU A 435 4.92 -15.31 21.70
CA LEU A 435 4.56 -14.50 20.54
C LEU A 435 5.47 -14.83 19.36
N ASN A 436 4.88 -15.02 18.18
CA ASN A 436 5.60 -15.36 16.98
C ASN A 436 5.34 -14.34 15.87
N PHE A 437 6.34 -13.54 15.53
CA PHE A 437 6.28 -12.53 14.48
C PHE A 437 7.18 -12.96 13.32
N ASN A 438 6.62 -13.69 12.35
CA ASN A 438 7.41 -14.33 11.29
C ASN A 438 6.95 -14.03 9.87
N ASN A 439 7.87 -14.02 8.90
CA ASN A 439 7.54 -13.83 7.49
C ASN A 439 6.72 -12.55 7.27
N ASN A 440 7.04 -11.43 7.92
CA ASN A 440 6.36 -10.16 7.66
C ASN A 440 7.27 -9.21 6.88
N THR A 441 6.69 -8.25 6.16
CA THR A 441 7.41 -7.15 5.52
C THR A 441 7.02 -5.85 6.22
N VAL A 442 7.98 -5.19 6.86
CA VAL A 442 7.80 -3.97 7.66
C VAL A 442 8.62 -2.83 7.04
N ASP A 443 7.95 -1.92 6.33
CA ASP A 443 8.61 -0.95 5.45
C ASP A 443 8.14 0.50 5.66
N ARG A 444 9.05 1.48 5.67
CA ARG A 444 8.71 2.92 5.76
C ARG A 444 7.80 3.32 6.92
N ASN A 445 7.85 2.62 8.06
CA ASN A 445 7.04 3.00 9.22
C ASN A 445 7.82 3.90 10.20
N PHE A 446 7.14 4.44 11.22
CA PHE A 446 7.77 5.22 12.30
C PHE A 446 8.90 4.46 13.01
N GLY A 447 8.71 3.16 13.22
CA GLY A 447 9.72 2.19 13.62
C GLY A 447 9.26 0.78 13.21
N GLY A 448 10.08 -0.23 13.39
CA GLY A 448 9.72 -1.61 13.10
C GLY A 448 8.97 -2.23 14.28
N VAL A 449 9.53 -3.28 14.87
CA VAL A 449 8.94 -4.04 15.98
C VAL A 449 9.60 -3.64 17.31
N VAL A 450 8.79 -3.45 18.33
CA VAL A 450 9.20 -3.38 19.73
C VAL A 450 8.71 -4.60 20.47
N ILE A 451 9.60 -5.18 21.27
CA ILE A 451 9.31 -6.32 22.12
C ILE A 451 9.35 -5.83 23.57
N TYR A 452 8.23 -6.01 24.27
CA TYR A 452 8.10 -5.71 25.69
C TYR A 452 8.14 -7.03 26.46
N ASP A 453 9.35 -7.52 26.77
CA ASP A 453 9.54 -8.78 27.49
C ASP A 453 10.18 -8.57 28.87
N GLN A 454 9.67 -9.28 29.87
CA GLN A 454 10.30 -9.41 31.18
C GLN A 454 10.60 -10.87 31.57
N THR A 455 10.07 -11.91 30.89
CA THR A 455 10.21 -13.33 31.29
C THR A 455 9.82 -14.44 30.27
N SER A 456 9.51 -14.18 28.99
CA SER A 456 8.77 -15.14 28.14
C SER A 456 9.14 -15.18 26.65
N LEU A 457 9.06 -16.36 26.02
CA LEU A 457 9.55 -16.63 24.66
C LEU A 457 8.87 -15.74 23.61
N CYS A 458 9.66 -14.98 22.83
CA CYS A 458 9.20 -14.20 21.68
C CYS A 458 10.14 -14.43 20.51
N SER A 459 9.63 -14.83 19.35
CA SER A 459 10.40 -15.02 18.12
C SER A 459 10.05 -13.98 17.08
N VAL A 460 11.07 -13.33 16.53
CA VAL A 460 10.98 -12.40 15.41
C VAL A 460 11.91 -12.93 14.32
N ASN A 461 11.39 -13.75 13.41
CA ASN A 461 12.22 -14.42 12.39
C ASN A 461 11.69 -14.24 10.96
N ASN A 462 12.58 -14.34 9.97
CA ASN A 462 12.19 -14.34 8.55
C ASN A 462 11.44 -13.08 8.08
N ASN A 463 11.59 -11.95 8.76
CA ASN A 463 10.94 -10.71 8.37
C ASN A 463 11.87 -9.83 7.53
N ILE A 464 11.31 -9.06 6.60
CA ILE A 464 12.01 -7.94 5.97
C ILE A 464 11.69 -6.67 6.77
N PHE A 465 12.72 -5.98 7.26
CA PHE A 465 12.61 -4.65 7.84
C PHE A 465 13.38 -3.65 6.98
N THR A 466 12.68 -2.69 6.38
CA THR A 466 13.34 -1.71 5.51
C THR A 466 12.80 -0.29 5.63
N ASN A 467 13.66 0.72 5.42
CA ASN A 467 13.31 2.15 5.41
C ASN A 467 12.58 2.66 6.66
N ASN A 468 12.66 1.97 7.81
CA ASN A 468 11.93 2.40 9.01
C ASN A 468 12.66 3.57 9.68
N ALA A 469 11.88 4.58 10.09
CA ALA A 469 12.38 5.88 10.50
C ALA A 469 13.11 5.91 11.85
N GLN A 470 13.18 4.79 12.59
CA GLN A 470 13.88 4.67 13.87
C GLN A 470 14.70 3.39 13.98
N TYR A 471 14.04 2.26 14.20
CA TYR A 471 14.71 0.98 14.35
C TYR A 471 13.96 -0.13 13.63
N ALA A 472 14.61 -1.23 13.27
CA ALA A 472 13.90 -2.41 12.76
C ALA A 472 13.38 -3.30 13.90
N VAL A 473 14.23 -3.67 14.85
CA VAL A 473 13.80 -4.43 16.04
C VAL A 473 14.39 -3.82 17.30
N ARG A 474 13.56 -3.70 18.35
CA ARG A 474 13.96 -3.15 19.65
C ARG A 474 13.46 -4.00 20.82
N ASP A 475 14.33 -4.27 21.78
CA ASP A 475 13.92 -4.64 23.14
C ASP A 475 13.62 -3.36 23.93
N TYR A 476 12.43 -3.29 24.53
CA TYR A 476 11.97 -2.15 25.30
C TYR A 476 12.86 -1.86 26.52
N PHE A 477 13.31 -2.89 27.25
CA PHE A 477 14.05 -2.73 28.51
C PHE A 477 15.57 -2.72 28.35
N GLY A 478 16.08 -3.32 27.27
CA GLY A 478 17.49 -3.32 26.89
C GLY A 478 18.40 -4.08 27.85
N TYR A 479 17.94 -5.22 28.36
CA TYR A 479 18.74 -6.08 29.23
C TYR A 479 19.56 -7.07 28.39
N GLU A 480 20.87 -7.19 28.66
CA GLU A 480 21.77 -8.17 28.01
C GLU A 480 21.46 -9.65 28.36
N ASP A 481 20.34 -9.94 29.04
CA ASP A 481 19.99 -11.25 29.62
C ASP A 481 18.65 -11.79 29.06
N SER A 482 18.34 -11.48 27.79
CA SER A 482 17.10 -11.88 27.12
C SER A 482 17.19 -13.26 26.46
N ASP A 483 17.50 -14.32 27.22
CA ASP A 483 17.47 -15.72 26.73
C ASP A 483 16.07 -16.13 26.18
N SER A 484 15.05 -15.29 26.37
CA SER A 484 13.67 -15.43 25.91
C SER A 484 13.36 -14.78 24.56
N ILE A 485 14.17 -13.85 24.05
CA ILE A 485 13.92 -13.19 22.75
C ILE A 485 14.83 -13.80 21.68
N THR A 486 14.23 -14.35 20.63
CA THR A 486 14.95 -14.83 19.45
C THR A 486 14.69 -13.90 18.27
N VAL A 487 15.75 -13.29 17.73
CA VAL A 487 15.70 -12.48 16.51
C VAL A 487 16.71 -13.04 15.53
N ASP A 488 16.26 -13.84 14.56
CA ASP A 488 17.15 -14.41 13.54
C ASP A 488 16.53 -14.56 12.15
N TYR A 489 17.35 -14.77 11.12
CA TYR A 489 16.90 -14.95 9.73
C TYR A 489 16.07 -13.78 9.17
N ASN A 490 16.22 -12.58 9.72
CA ASN A 490 15.55 -11.38 9.20
C ASN A 490 16.46 -10.67 8.18
N LEU A 491 15.86 -9.87 7.30
CA LEU A 491 16.57 -8.97 6.40
C LEU A 491 16.40 -7.52 6.88
N PHE A 492 17.50 -6.77 6.88
CA PHE A 492 17.57 -5.39 7.34
C PHE A 492 18.17 -4.47 6.27
N PHE A 493 17.46 -3.38 5.93
CA PHE A 493 17.95 -2.42 4.94
C PHE A 493 17.42 -0.99 5.13
N ASP A 494 18.33 0.00 5.18
CA ASP A 494 18.00 1.44 5.30
C ASP A 494 17.08 1.83 6.47
N ASN A 495 17.12 1.09 7.58
CA ASN A 495 16.53 1.53 8.84
C ASN A 495 17.49 2.51 9.53
N GLU A 496 17.00 3.46 10.35
CA GLU A 496 17.92 4.32 11.13
C GLU A 496 18.79 3.48 12.10
N THR A 497 18.26 2.38 12.66
CA THR A 497 19.00 1.41 13.46
C THR A 497 18.41 0.00 13.30
N ASP A 498 19.15 -0.96 12.73
CA ASP A 498 18.57 -2.30 12.52
C ASP A 498 18.20 -3.01 13.83
N LEU A 499 19.12 -3.06 14.80
CA LEU A 499 18.89 -3.73 16.09
C LEU A 499 19.19 -2.77 17.24
N TYR A 500 18.19 -2.48 18.08
CA TYR A 500 18.34 -1.63 19.25
C TYR A 500 18.13 -2.42 20.55
N ALA A 501 19.20 -2.51 21.34
CA ALA A 501 19.21 -3.25 22.61
C ALA A 501 18.82 -4.74 22.49
N ILE A 502 18.91 -5.28 21.28
CA ILE A 502 18.85 -6.70 20.95
C ILE A 502 20.30 -7.19 20.72
N GLY A 503 20.55 -8.48 20.97
CA GLY A 503 21.81 -9.13 20.62
C GLY A 503 22.08 -9.18 19.10
N GLN A 504 22.90 -10.14 18.65
CA GLN A 504 23.12 -10.34 17.22
C GLN A 504 21.96 -11.15 16.62
N SER A 505 21.64 -10.90 15.34
CA SER A 505 20.91 -11.81 14.45
C SER A 505 21.95 -12.60 13.63
N PRO A 506 22.37 -13.80 14.07
CA PRO A 506 23.54 -14.49 13.52
C PRO A 506 23.39 -14.89 12.05
N SER A 507 22.16 -15.16 11.62
CA SER A 507 21.75 -15.55 10.28
C SER A 507 21.01 -14.42 9.54
N GLY A 508 21.04 -13.19 10.07
CA GLY A 508 20.40 -12.03 9.46
C GLY A 508 21.09 -11.55 8.18
N VAL A 509 20.30 -11.06 7.24
CA VAL A 509 20.73 -10.50 5.96
C VAL A 509 20.74 -8.97 6.05
N PHE A 510 21.83 -8.32 5.68
CA PHE A 510 21.97 -6.85 5.71
C PHE A 510 22.21 -6.33 4.29
N ALA A 511 21.16 -6.32 3.48
CA ALA A 511 21.21 -5.98 2.07
C ALA A 511 19.83 -5.50 1.61
N ASP A 512 19.80 -4.75 0.51
CA ASP A 512 18.55 -4.34 -0.15
C ASP A 512 17.67 -5.57 -0.43
N PRO A 513 16.39 -5.60 -0.03
CA PRO A 513 15.49 -6.70 -0.37
C PRO A 513 15.24 -6.83 -1.87
N GLU A 514 15.56 -5.83 -2.69
CA GLU A 514 15.38 -5.82 -4.15
C GLU A 514 13.96 -6.23 -4.57
N PHE A 515 12.95 -5.48 -4.12
CA PHE A 515 11.56 -5.67 -4.57
C PHE A 515 11.41 -5.30 -6.05
N GLU A 516 10.61 -6.06 -6.81
CA GLU A 516 10.25 -5.70 -8.20
C GLU A 516 9.45 -4.40 -8.23
N SER A 517 8.53 -4.26 -7.28
CA SER A 517 7.80 -3.03 -7.01
C SER A 517 7.45 -2.92 -5.52
N THR A 518 7.42 -1.69 -5.02
CA THR A 518 6.86 -1.36 -3.70
C THR A 518 5.54 -0.61 -3.82
N SER A 519 5.06 -0.35 -5.04
CA SER A 519 3.73 0.21 -5.26
C SER A 519 2.66 -0.84 -4.98
N GLU A 520 1.53 -0.41 -4.41
CA GLU A 520 0.35 -1.26 -4.13
C GLU A 520 0.56 -2.43 -3.14
N ALA A 521 1.57 -2.34 -2.29
CA ALA A 521 1.91 -3.44 -1.39
C ALA A 521 2.29 -4.73 -2.13
N ASP A 522 2.80 -4.62 -3.35
CA ASP A 522 3.11 -5.77 -4.19
C ASP A 522 4.28 -6.60 -3.64
N TYR A 523 5.34 -5.93 -3.15
CA TYR A 523 6.46 -6.49 -2.35
C TYR A 523 7.01 -7.84 -2.83
N PHE A 524 6.84 -8.18 -4.10
CA PHE A 524 7.43 -9.37 -4.69
C PHE A 524 8.94 -9.15 -4.80
N LEU A 525 9.69 -10.18 -4.42
CA LEU A 525 11.13 -10.19 -4.55
C LEU A 525 11.51 -10.27 -6.02
N SER A 526 12.48 -9.46 -6.45
CA SER A 526 13.08 -9.64 -7.77
C SER A 526 13.88 -10.94 -7.82
N PRO A 527 14.12 -11.52 -9.02
CA PRO A 527 14.86 -12.77 -9.16
C PRO A 527 16.32 -12.73 -8.65
N THR A 528 16.85 -11.55 -8.34
CA THR A 528 18.21 -11.36 -7.79
C THR A 528 18.23 -11.07 -6.29
N SER A 529 17.05 -10.98 -5.67
CA SER A 529 16.91 -10.59 -4.28
C SER A 529 17.73 -11.47 -3.34
N PRO A 530 18.43 -10.87 -2.35
CA PRO A 530 19.13 -11.62 -1.31
C PRO A 530 18.20 -12.22 -0.25
N ALA A 531 16.90 -11.95 -0.31
CA ALA A 531 15.89 -12.54 0.57
C ALA A 531 15.49 -13.96 0.14
N ILE A 532 15.75 -14.33 -1.12
CA ILE A 532 15.38 -15.63 -1.69
C ILE A 532 16.22 -16.77 -1.06
N ASP A 533 15.56 -17.84 -0.63
CA ASP A 533 16.11 -19.03 0.05
C ASP A 533 16.98 -18.70 1.29
N ALA A 534 16.77 -17.53 1.89
CA ALA A 534 17.63 -16.98 2.94
C ALA A 534 17.07 -17.14 4.36
N GLY A 535 15.77 -17.43 4.50
CA GLY A 535 15.06 -17.55 5.77
C GLY A 535 15.39 -18.82 6.55
N ASP A 536 14.67 -19.10 7.62
CA ASP A 536 14.92 -20.23 8.50
C ASP A 536 14.92 -21.57 7.72
N PRO A 537 15.98 -22.40 7.83
CA PRO A 537 16.10 -23.66 7.09
C PRO A 537 15.22 -24.81 7.61
N TYR A 538 14.46 -24.64 8.69
CA TYR A 538 13.55 -25.67 9.16
C TYR A 538 12.41 -25.90 8.15
N GLU A 539 12.14 -27.16 7.82
CA GLU A 539 11.13 -27.57 6.83
C GLU A 539 9.72 -27.02 7.10
N SER A 540 9.41 -26.64 8.35
CA SER A 540 8.14 -26.01 8.72
C SER A 540 7.95 -24.60 8.15
N TYR A 541 9.02 -23.95 7.71
CA TYR A 541 8.99 -22.63 7.10
C TYR A 541 9.08 -22.67 5.57
N ASN A 542 9.40 -23.81 4.96
CA ASN A 542 9.60 -23.89 3.51
C ASN A 542 8.45 -23.25 2.72
N ASP A 543 8.82 -22.59 1.62
CA ASP A 543 7.86 -21.95 0.74
C ASP A 543 6.90 -22.99 0.13
N PRO A 544 5.73 -22.57 -0.42
CA PRO A 544 4.75 -23.50 -0.97
C PRO A 544 5.27 -24.43 -2.07
N ASP A 545 6.37 -24.08 -2.75
CA ASP A 545 7.03 -24.91 -3.77
C ASP A 545 8.04 -25.93 -3.19
N GLY A 546 8.29 -25.86 -1.87
CA GLY A 546 9.18 -26.71 -1.11
C GLY A 546 10.64 -26.23 -1.02
N SER A 547 10.97 -25.06 -1.59
CA SER A 547 12.27 -24.40 -1.40
C SER A 547 12.47 -23.97 0.06
N ARG A 548 13.68 -23.50 0.40
CA ARG A 548 13.92 -22.96 1.74
C ARG A 548 13.18 -21.63 1.83
N ASN A 549 12.55 -21.36 2.97
CA ASN A 549 11.77 -20.15 3.20
C ASN A 549 12.47 -18.88 2.70
N ASP A 550 11.75 -18.10 1.91
CA ASP A 550 12.13 -16.73 1.57
C ASP A 550 11.87 -15.78 2.75
N ILE A 551 12.78 -14.82 2.97
CA ILE A 551 12.58 -13.80 4.02
C ILE A 551 11.51 -12.81 3.53
N GLY A 552 10.50 -12.54 4.35
CA GLY A 552 9.44 -11.55 4.08
C GLY A 552 8.04 -12.16 3.94
N ALA A 553 7.06 -11.30 3.67
CA ALA A 553 5.64 -11.69 3.62
C ALA A 553 5.18 -12.39 2.34
N ARG A 554 5.95 -12.28 1.26
CA ARG A 554 5.63 -12.87 -0.04
C ARG A 554 6.83 -13.67 -0.52
N PRO A 555 6.71 -15.01 -0.61
CA PRO A 555 7.76 -15.80 -1.22
C PRO A 555 7.84 -15.51 -2.72
N TYR A 556 9.04 -15.65 -3.26
CA TYR A 556 9.31 -15.60 -4.68
C TYR A 556 8.73 -16.85 -5.34
N GLU A 557 7.60 -16.69 -6.01
CA GLU A 557 7.08 -17.73 -6.88
C GLU A 557 7.69 -17.58 -8.28
N VAL A 558 8.10 -18.69 -8.90
CA VAL A 558 8.41 -18.71 -10.36
C VAL A 558 7.08 -18.64 -11.13
N ILE A 559 6.41 -17.50 -11.03
CA ILE A 559 5.24 -17.19 -11.85
C ILE A 559 5.80 -16.89 -13.23
N THR A 560 5.25 -17.51 -14.29
CA THR A 560 5.43 -16.97 -15.64
C THR A 560 5.06 -15.50 -15.56
N PRO A 561 5.96 -14.55 -15.88
CA PRO A 561 5.73 -13.13 -15.59
C PRO A 561 4.35 -12.77 -16.09
N ILE A 562 3.46 -12.43 -15.15
CA ILE A 562 2.23 -11.76 -15.51
C ILE A 562 2.73 -10.52 -16.25
N PRO A 563 2.34 -10.30 -17.51
CA PRO A 563 2.74 -9.10 -18.21
C PRO A 563 2.42 -7.92 -17.27
N PRO A 564 3.35 -6.96 -17.07
CA PRO A 564 3.03 -5.80 -16.25
C PRO A 564 1.68 -5.26 -16.71
N PRO A 565 0.76 -4.94 -15.78
CA PRO A 565 -0.57 -4.48 -16.12
C PRO A 565 -0.41 -3.40 -17.19
N THR A 566 -1.16 -3.56 -18.29
CA THR A 566 -1.03 -2.63 -19.41
C THR A 566 -1.43 -1.26 -18.91
N PRO A 567 -0.62 -0.21 -19.07
CA PRO A 567 -0.95 1.13 -18.60
C PRO A 567 -2.36 1.53 -19.04
N THR A 568 -3.17 1.97 -18.09
CA THR A 568 -4.58 2.31 -18.28
C THR A 568 -4.81 3.80 -18.10
N ILE A 569 -5.97 4.26 -18.58
CA ILE A 569 -6.45 5.62 -18.34
C ILE A 569 -7.59 5.54 -17.33
N ILE A 570 -7.38 6.12 -16.16
CA ILE A 570 -8.36 6.23 -15.07
C ILE A 570 -8.99 7.62 -15.12
N LYS A 571 -10.31 7.71 -15.27
CA LYS A 571 -11.05 8.96 -15.47
C LYS A 571 -11.74 9.43 -14.19
N ILE A 572 -11.47 10.66 -13.78
CA ILE A 572 -12.09 11.26 -12.58
C ILE A 572 -13.15 12.28 -13.00
N PRO A 573 -14.39 12.21 -12.48
CA PRO A 573 -14.86 11.37 -11.37
C PRO A 573 -15.50 10.02 -11.79
N ASN A 574 -15.44 9.64 -13.06
CA ASN A 574 -16.24 8.51 -13.59
C ASN A 574 -15.84 7.14 -13.03
N ASP A 575 -14.53 6.87 -12.95
CA ASP A 575 -13.99 5.61 -12.46
C ASP A 575 -13.80 5.66 -10.93
N TYR A 576 -13.39 6.81 -10.41
CA TYR A 576 -13.33 7.09 -8.97
C TYR A 576 -13.86 8.49 -8.65
N PRO A 577 -14.62 8.67 -7.56
CA PRO A 577 -15.17 9.98 -7.19
C PRO A 577 -14.12 10.99 -6.71
N LYS A 578 -12.89 10.54 -6.41
CA LYS A 578 -11.80 11.31 -5.81
C LYS A 578 -10.48 11.03 -6.51
N ILE A 579 -9.65 12.07 -6.67
CA ILE A 579 -8.33 11.97 -7.28
C ILE A 579 -7.38 11.16 -6.39
N GLN A 580 -7.41 11.37 -5.07
CA GLN A 580 -6.53 10.66 -4.15
C GLN A 580 -6.80 9.16 -4.13
N GLN A 581 -8.07 8.76 -4.28
CA GLN A 581 -8.42 7.35 -4.41
C GLN A 581 -7.80 6.77 -5.67
N ALA A 582 -7.96 7.42 -6.82
CA ALA A 582 -7.35 6.95 -8.07
C ALA A 582 -5.82 6.83 -8.00
N LEU A 583 -5.14 7.74 -7.30
CA LEU A 583 -3.68 7.63 -7.04
C LEU A 583 -3.32 6.38 -6.22
N PHE A 584 -4.20 5.94 -5.33
CA PHE A 584 -4.00 4.71 -4.56
C PHE A 584 -4.22 3.46 -5.41
N GLU A 585 -5.21 3.47 -6.29
CA GLU A 585 -5.60 2.32 -7.14
C GLU A 585 -4.84 2.22 -8.49
N SER A 586 -4.05 3.24 -8.86
CA SER A 586 -3.36 3.30 -10.16
C SER A 586 -2.06 2.50 -10.19
N ASN A 587 -1.81 1.68 -11.21
CA ASN A 587 -0.57 0.96 -11.39
C ASN A 587 0.58 1.87 -11.90
N GLU A 588 1.81 1.33 -11.93
CA GLU A 588 2.94 1.97 -12.62
C GLU A 588 2.60 2.34 -14.07
N ASN A 589 2.97 3.54 -14.47
CA ASN A 589 2.74 4.17 -15.76
C ASN A 589 1.28 4.46 -16.13
N ASP A 590 0.32 4.28 -15.21
CA ASP A 590 -1.06 4.68 -15.45
C ASP A 590 -1.19 6.19 -15.68
N THR A 591 -2.26 6.57 -16.39
CA THR A 591 -2.68 7.96 -16.57
C THR A 591 -3.98 8.21 -15.83
N ILE A 592 -3.95 9.07 -14.82
CA ILE A 592 -5.14 9.60 -14.17
C ILE A 592 -5.54 10.89 -14.89
N LEU A 593 -6.69 10.84 -15.56
CA LEU A 593 -7.25 11.90 -16.38
C LEU A 593 -8.43 12.55 -15.65
N VAL A 594 -8.29 13.83 -15.29
CA VAL A 594 -9.24 14.53 -14.42
C VAL A 594 -10.10 15.51 -15.20
N SER A 595 -11.42 15.30 -15.18
CA SER A 595 -12.39 16.21 -15.79
C SER A 595 -12.43 17.59 -15.13
N PRO A 596 -12.93 18.62 -15.82
CA PRO A 596 -13.16 19.95 -15.25
C PRO A 596 -13.97 19.90 -13.95
N GLY A 597 -13.50 20.61 -12.92
CA GLY A 597 -14.17 20.63 -11.62
C GLY A 597 -13.33 21.23 -10.50
N THR A 598 -13.95 21.39 -9.34
CA THR A 598 -13.24 21.70 -8.09
C THR A 598 -13.21 20.45 -7.23
N TYR A 599 -11.99 20.03 -6.88
CA TYR A 599 -11.70 18.83 -6.11
C TYR A 599 -11.17 19.25 -4.75
N ASP A 600 -11.97 18.93 -3.74
CA ASP A 600 -11.75 19.29 -2.34
C ASP A 600 -10.80 18.27 -1.66
N GLU A 601 -9.55 18.21 -2.11
CA GLU A 601 -8.60 17.15 -1.77
C GLU A 601 -7.18 17.67 -1.51
N ILE A 602 -6.43 16.90 -0.71
CA ILE A 602 -4.98 17.03 -0.58
C ILE A 602 -4.38 15.78 -1.20
N LEU A 603 -3.41 15.98 -2.11
CA LEU A 603 -2.82 14.89 -2.86
C LEU A 603 -1.50 14.44 -2.25
N TYR A 604 -1.33 13.13 -2.19
CA TYR A 604 -0.14 12.40 -1.79
C TYR A 604 0.22 11.41 -2.89
N PHE A 605 1.37 11.66 -3.51
CA PHE A 605 2.00 10.74 -4.43
C PHE A 605 2.85 9.75 -3.63
N GLY A 606 2.56 8.46 -3.78
CA GLY A 606 3.38 7.36 -3.25
C GLY A 606 4.52 6.99 -4.20
N ASN A 607 5.15 5.82 -4.01
CA ASN A 607 6.26 5.30 -4.84
C ASN A 607 5.80 4.75 -6.20
N LYS A 608 5.16 5.58 -7.05
CA LYS A 608 4.69 5.19 -8.39
C LYS A 608 5.16 6.17 -9.46
N GLU A 609 5.57 5.68 -10.62
CA GLU A 609 5.69 6.48 -11.85
C GLU A 609 4.30 6.55 -12.50
N LEU A 610 3.75 7.74 -12.69
CA LEU A 610 2.42 7.89 -13.30
C LEU A 610 2.24 9.29 -13.88
N VAL A 611 1.17 9.45 -14.67
CA VAL A 611 0.73 10.74 -15.19
C VAL A 611 -0.57 11.13 -14.50
N LEU A 612 -0.57 12.24 -13.76
CA LEU A 612 -1.79 12.90 -13.31
C LEU A 612 -1.98 14.18 -14.14
N THR A 613 -3.01 14.20 -14.98
CA THR A 613 -3.28 15.32 -15.89
C THR A 613 -4.75 15.73 -15.91
N SER A 614 -5.01 17.02 -16.04
CA SER A 614 -6.34 17.55 -16.36
C SER A 614 -6.73 17.28 -17.82
N GLU A 615 -8.03 17.09 -18.08
CA GLU A 615 -8.63 16.99 -19.42
C GLU A 615 -8.64 18.33 -20.19
N THR A 616 -8.83 19.46 -19.49
CA THR A 616 -8.99 20.79 -20.13
C THR A 616 -7.99 21.84 -19.66
N GLY A 617 -7.18 21.52 -18.65
CA GLY A 617 -6.13 22.38 -18.13
C GLY A 617 -6.49 23.11 -16.82
N ALA A 618 -5.54 23.93 -16.37
CA ALA A 618 -5.53 24.47 -15.02
C ALA A 618 -6.69 25.43 -14.72
N GLU A 619 -7.18 26.16 -15.72
CA GLU A 619 -8.27 27.15 -15.58
C GLU A 619 -9.61 26.51 -15.14
N GLU A 620 -9.82 25.23 -15.45
CA GLU A 620 -11.09 24.56 -15.16
C GLU A 620 -10.96 23.40 -14.16
N THR A 621 -9.74 22.96 -13.84
CA THR A 621 -9.49 21.84 -12.90
C THR A 621 -8.76 22.33 -11.67
N ILE A 622 -9.50 22.53 -10.59
CA ILE A 622 -9.05 23.23 -9.38
C ILE A 622 -8.91 22.22 -8.25
N LEU A 623 -7.70 22.16 -7.68
CA LEU A 623 -7.43 21.52 -6.40
C LEU A 623 -7.57 22.55 -5.29
N HIS A 624 -8.45 22.26 -4.33
CA HIS A 624 -8.79 23.13 -3.23
C HIS A 624 -8.73 22.37 -1.89
N PRO A 625 -7.96 22.83 -0.89
CA PRO A 625 -7.88 22.16 0.40
C PRO A 625 -9.08 22.53 1.29
N THR A 626 -9.82 21.56 1.84
CA THR A 626 -10.91 21.89 2.77
C THR A 626 -10.41 22.29 4.16
N SER A 627 -11.15 23.18 4.83
CA SER A 627 -10.86 23.67 6.19
C SER A 627 -10.97 22.59 7.28
N GLN A 628 -11.51 21.40 6.96
CA GLN A 628 -11.67 20.28 7.89
C GLN A 628 -10.52 19.24 7.82
N GLN A 629 -9.68 19.25 6.79
CA GLN A 629 -8.47 18.42 6.71
C GLN A 629 -7.31 19.09 7.49
N ILE A 630 -7.52 19.32 8.79
CA ILE A 630 -6.44 19.74 9.69
C ILE A 630 -5.71 18.49 10.18
N PHE A 631 -4.85 17.92 9.34
CA PHE A 631 -3.78 17.07 9.85
C PHE A 631 -2.85 17.96 10.67
N LEU A 632 -2.93 17.87 11.99
CA LEU A 632 -1.86 18.30 12.87
C LEU A 632 -0.70 17.32 12.68
N SER A 633 0.23 17.57 11.77
CA SER A 633 1.54 16.94 11.90
C SER A 633 2.41 17.83 12.79
N PRO A 634 2.81 17.42 14.01
CA PRO A 634 3.55 18.29 14.89
C PRO A 634 4.95 18.65 14.36
N VAL A 635 5.23 19.94 14.51
CA VAL A 635 6.51 20.65 14.34
C VAL A 635 7.65 20.00 15.13
N SER A 636 8.83 19.96 14.52
CA SER A 636 10.10 20.23 15.20
C SER A 636 10.83 21.37 14.48
N LEU A 637 10.95 22.52 15.14
CA LEU A 637 11.85 23.61 14.75
C LEU A 637 13.23 23.28 15.33
N SER A 638 14.17 22.80 14.51
CA SER A 638 15.58 23.06 14.79
C SER A 638 15.99 24.32 14.01
N THR A 639 15.93 25.45 14.69
CA THR A 639 16.63 26.64 14.22
C THR A 639 18.12 26.40 14.48
N GLN A 640 18.87 25.97 13.47
CA GLN A 640 20.30 26.19 13.20
C GLN A 640 20.81 25.10 12.23
N PRO A 641 21.55 25.43 11.17
CA PRO A 641 22.25 24.43 10.36
C PRO A 641 23.42 23.85 11.17
N SER A 642 23.37 22.56 11.51
CA SER A 642 24.54 21.81 12.00
C SER A 642 25.43 21.42 10.82
N GLU A 643 26.74 21.62 10.97
CA GLU A 643 27.79 21.29 9.98
C GLU A 643 28.04 19.77 9.81
N ASP A 644 27.17 18.89 10.32
CA ASP A 644 27.38 17.44 10.28
C ASP A 644 26.63 16.74 9.12
N LYS A 645 27.37 15.88 8.41
CA LYS A 645 27.04 15.37 7.06
C LYS A 645 25.85 14.39 6.94
N ASN A 646 25.09 14.13 8.01
CA ASN A 646 24.05 13.10 8.04
C ASN A 646 22.63 13.56 8.44
N ASP A 647 22.37 14.86 8.56
CA ASP A 647 21.00 15.33 8.84
C ASP A 647 20.16 15.32 7.55
N LYS A 648 19.34 14.26 7.36
CA LYS A 648 18.14 14.33 6.51
C LYS A 648 17.24 15.43 7.09
N LEU A 649 16.83 16.39 6.27
CA LEU A 649 16.00 17.52 6.68
C LEU A 649 14.56 17.04 6.86
N VAL A 650 14.26 16.32 7.95
CA VAL A 650 12.89 15.80 8.18
C VAL A 650 11.92 16.96 8.50
N ILE A 651 11.34 17.59 7.47
CA ILE A 651 10.31 18.62 7.60
C ILE A 651 8.96 17.95 7.87
N ARG A 652 8.55 17.87 9.14
CA ARG A 652 7.19 17.38 9.51
C ARG A 652 6.18 18.55 9.49
N LEU A 653 5.25 18.47 8.55
CA LEU A 653 4.33 19.52 8.08
C LEU A 653 3.15 19.79 9.04
N THR A 654 3.01 20.93 9.73
CA THR A 654 1.79 21.22 10.54
C THR A 654 0.51 21.43 9.76
N ARG A 655 0.63 21.70 8.46
CA ARG A 655 -0.47 21.71 7.50
C ARG A 655 0.07 21.21 6.17
N PRO A 656 -0.24 19.97 5.73
CA PRO A 656 0.30 19.45 4.49
C PRO A 656 0.05 20.41 3.32
N ALA A 657 0.99 20.43 2.36
CA ALA A 657 0.81 21.16 1.11
C ALA A 657 -0.42 20.62 0.36
N VAL A 658 -0.97 21.37 -0.58
CA VAL A 658 -2.10 20.87 -1.39
C VAL A 658 -1.66 19.65 -2.21
N VAL A 659 -0.42 19.64 -2.69
CA VAL A 659 0.19 18.49 -3.39
C VAL A 659 1.50 18.10 -2.72
N ASN A 660 1.64 16.82 -2.38
CA ASN A 660 2.78 16.28 -1.66
C ASN A 660 3.39 15.10 -2.43
N PHE A 661 4.65 15.25 -2.80
CA PHE A 661 5.47 14.15 -3.30
C PHE A 661 6.26 13.56 -2.13
N ARG A 662 6.03 12.28 -1.81
CA ARG A 662 6.76 11.56 -0.76
C ARG A 662 7.39 10.31 -1.37
N SER A 663 8.72 10.26 -1.41
CA SER A 663 9.44 9.08 -1.88
C SER A 663 10.78 8.92 -1.20
N THR A 664 11.28 7.68 -1.19
CA THR A 664 12.68 7.35 -0.88
C THR A 664 13.53 7.14 -2.14
N GLY A 665 13.00 7.47 -3.34
CA GLY A 665 13.70 7.30 -4.62
C GLY A 665 13.21 8.22 -5.75
N LYS A 666 13.97 8.25 -6.85
CA LYS A 666 13.65 9.09 -8.02
C LYS A 666 12.41 8.56 -8.73
N GLN A 667 11.35 9.35 -8.76
CA GLN A 667 10.12 9.04 -9.48
C GLN A 667 9.99 9.90 -10.74
N ASN A 668 9.58 9.29 -11.84
CA ASN A 668 9.18 10.01 -13.05
C ASN A 668 7.67 10.30 -13.07
N VAL A 669 7.19 11.05 -12.07
CA VAL A 669 5.79 11.50 -12.03
C VAL A 669 5.59 12.74 -12.90
N ILE A 670 4.52 12.77 -13.69
CA ILE A 670 4.07 13.96 -14.40
C ILE A 670 2.80 14.50 -13.73
N PHE A 671 2.86 15.72 -13.21
CA PHE A 671 1.73 16.45 -12.64
C PHE A 671 1.42 17.68 -13.49
N ASN A 672 0.31 17.62 -14.23
CA ASN A 672 0.05 18.52 -15.34
C ASN A 672 -1.36 19.14 -15.37
N GLY A 673 -1.43 20.48 -15.50
CA GLY A 673 -2.67 21.15 -15.88
C GLY A 673 -3.68 21.41 -14.74
N PHE A 674 -3.24 21.68 -13.52
CA PHE A 674 -4.12 21.95 -12.38
C PHE A 674 -3.97 23.39 -11.84
N THR A 675 -5.06 23.98 -11.36
CA THR A 675 -4.97 25.10 -10.41
C THR A 675 -4.81 24.55 -9.01
N ILE A 676 -3.75 24.97 -8.32
CA ILE A 676 -3.47 24.68 -6.91
C ILE A 676 -3.70 25.96 -6.12
N ASN A 677 -4.78 26.00 -5.35
CA ASN A 677 -5.12 27.15 -4.50
C ASN A 677 -4.92 26.81 -3.02
N GLY A 678 -3.95 27.44 -2.36
CA GLY A 678 -3.64 27.16 -0.95
C GLY A 678 -4.56 27.83 0.09
N ASP A 679 -5.58 28.57 -0.35
CA ASP A 679 -6.52 29.36 0.46
C ASP A 679 -5.83 30.28 1.50
N SER A 680 -4.64 30.75 1.17
CA SER A 680 -3.75 31.55 2.04
C SER A 680 -3.44 30.90 3.39
N LEU A 681 -3.51 29.56 3.47
CA LEU A 681 -3.33 28.81 4.72
C LEU A 681 -2.28 27.70 4.60
N ARG A 682 -1.91 27.30 3.38
CA ARG A 682 -1.07 26.12 3.11
C ARG A 682 -0.13 26.35 1.93
N HIS A 683 0.92 25.55 1.87
CA HIS A 683 1.84 25.51 0.74
C HIS A 683 1.14 24.88 -0.48
N GLY A 684 1.56 25.27 -1.68
CA GLY A 684 1.02 24.69 -2.91
C GLY A 684 1.52 23.27 -3.12
N ILE A 685 2.81 23.15 -3.44
CA ILE A 685 3.47 21.89 -3.78
C ILE A 685 4.68 21.68 -2.89
N PHE A 686 4.82 20.48 -2.35
CA PHE A 686 5.97 20.05 -1.54
C PHE A 686 6.55 18.72 -2.04
N GLY A 687 7.88 18.60 -2.05
CA GLY A 687 8.56 17.31 -2.19
C GLY A 687 9.99 17.31 -1.64
N GLU A 688 10.43 16.15 -1.16
CA GLU A 688 11.80 15.91 -0.68
C GLU A 688 12.32 14.61 -1.31
N ASP A 689 13.58 14.58 -1.75
CA ASP A 689 14.21 13.40 -2.37
C ASP A 689 13.48 12.87 -3.62
N VAL A 690 12.83 13.78 -4.38
CA VAL A 690 12.00 13.44 -5.54
C VAL A 690 12.44 14.21 -6.79
N SER A 691 12.00 13.80 -7.98
CA SER A 691 12.33 14.50 -9.24
C SER A 691 11.16 14.54 -10.23
N PRO A 692 9.97 15.02 -9.82
CA PRO A 692 8.79 15.03 -10.68
C PRO A 692 8.90 16.07 -11.80
N THR A 693 8.06 15.90 -12.82
CA THR A 693 7.71 16.94 -13.79
C THR A 693 6.43 17.63 -13.35
N VAL A 694 6.52 18.93 -13.03
CA VAL A 694 5.40 19.80 -12.68
C VAL A 694 5.19 20.77 -13.84
N SER A 695 4.09 20.61 -14.59
CA SER A 695 3.88 21.39 -15.81
C SER A 695 2.49 21.99 -16.01
N ASN A 696 2.42 23.15 -16.66
CA ASN A 696 1.16 23.79 -17.06
C ASN A 696 0.17 24.02 -15.90
N ASN A 697 0.67 24.19 -14.67
CA ASN A 697 -0.17 24.41 -13.49
C ASN A 697 -0.28 25.90 -13.14
N ILE A 698 -1.36 26.26 -12.42
CA ILE A 698 -1.54 27.58 -11.82
C ILE A 698 -1.43 27.42 -10.30
N ILE A 699 -0.38 27.94 -9.67
CA ILE A 699 -0.15 27.85 -8.21
C ILE A 699 -0.35 29.21 -7.57
N THR A 700 -1.39 29.34 -6.74
CA THR A 700 -1.79 30.63 -6.19
C THR A 700 -2.34 30.61 -4.78
N ASN A 701 -2.26 31.76 -4.12
CA ASN A 701 -2.72 31.98 -2.76
C ASN A 701 -2.20 30.91 -1.79
N CYS A 702 -0.97 30.43 -1.98
CA CYS A 702 -0.34 29.51 -1.05
C CYS A 702 0.41 30.28 0.04
N ASP A 703 0.29 29.84 1.29
CA ASP A 703 0.96 30.44 2.45
C ASP A 703 2.04 29.51 3.01
N GLY A 704 3.26 29.99 2.86
CA GLY A 704 4.50 29.42 3.30
C GLY A 704 4.84 29.62 4.78
N SER A 705 4.00 30.35 5.52
CA SER A 705 4.34 30.90 6.85
C SER A 705 4.63 29.86 7.93
N PHE A 706 4.15 28.63 7.75
CA PHE A 706 4.39 27.52 8.66
C PHE A 706 5.69 26.74 8.37
N TYR A 707 6.34 26.97 7.22
CA TYR A 707 7.66 26.41 6.91
C TYR A 707 8.71 27.50 6.80
N THR A 708 9.96 27.04 6.84
CA THR A 708 11.11 27.91 6.69
C THR A 708 11.37 28.30 5.23
N TYR A 709 10.93 27.52 4.23
CA TYR A 709 11.41 27.67 2.86
C TYR A 709 10.28 27.48 1.81
N GLY A 710 9.90 28.48 0.99
CA GLY A 710 8.94 28.30 -0.12
C GLY A 710 7.47 28.58 0.25
N GLY A 711 6.70 29.22 -0.65
CA GLY A 711 5.25 29.43 -0.51
C GLY A 711 4.42 28.67 -1.55
N GLY A 712 4.75 28.83 -2.83
CA GLY A 712 4.12 28.13 -3.95
C GLY A 712 4.63 26.71 -4.13
N ILE A 713 5.91 26.55 -4.46
CA ILE A 713 6.59 25.25 -4.67
C ILE A 713 7.83 25.17 -3.76
N LEU A 714 7.96 24.06 -3.04
CA LEU A 714 9.15 23.68 -2.27
C LEU A 714 9.61 22.29 -2.72
N PHE A 715 10.82 22.20 -3.27
CA PHE A 715 11.52 20.93 -3.41
C PHE A 715 12.87 20.95 -2.70
N SER A 716 13.15 19.94 -1.88
CA SER A 716 14.43 19.77 -1.15
C SER A 716 15.15 18.49 -1.55
N ASN A 717 16.48 18.55 -1.65
CA ASN A 717 17.34 17.46 -2.13
C ASN A 717 16.80 16.78 -3.41
N SER A 718 16.29 17.59 -4.35
CA SER A 718 15.47 17.12 -5.49
C SER A 718 15.98 17.66 -6.82
N SER A 719 15.62 17.01 -7.94
CA SER A 719 15.95 17.45 -9.32
C SER A 719 14.70 17.56 -10.22
N PRO A 720 13.71 18.41 -9.86
CA PRO A 720 12.44 18.47 -10.59
C PRO A 720 12.56 19.18 -11.95
N LYS A 721 11.59 18.92 -12.83
CA LYS A 721 11.30 19.73 -14.01
C LYS A 721 10.07 20.59 -13.74
N ILE A 722 10.23 21.90 -13.63
CA ILE A 722 9.16 22.86 -13.40
C ILE A 722 9.00 23.68 -14.68
N ILE A 723 7.95 23.39 -15.46
CA ILE A 723 7.82 23.87 -16.84
C ILE A 723 6.46 24.53 -17.07
N ASN A 724 6.41 25.71 -17.70
CA ASN A 724 5.16 26.36 -18.13
C ASN A 724 4.13 26.61 -17.00
N ASN A 725 4.56 26.79 -15.75
CA ASN A 725 3.64 27.05 -14.64
C ASN A 725 3.44 28.56 -14.43
N THR A 726 2.26 28.93 -13.95
CA THR A 726 1.93 30.28 -13.48
C THR A 726 1.88 30.29 -11.96
N ILE A 727 2.77 31.02 -11.31
CA ILE A 727 3.01 30.96 -9.86
C ILE A 727 2.88 32.37 -9.30
N TYR A 728 1.75 32.65 -8.64
CA TYR A 728 1.46 34.02 -8.22
C TYR A 728 0.68 34.16 -6.93
N LYS A 729 0.85 35.29 -6.23
CA LYS A 729 0.21 35.57 -4.93
C LYS A 729 0.51 34.54 -3.85
N ASN A 730 1.69 33.92 -3.91
CA ASN A 730 2.14 33.02 -2.86
C ASN A 730 3.00 33.77 -1.85
N TYR A 731 2.90 33.37 -0.59
CA TYR A 731 3.58 33.98 0.53
C TYR A 731 4.66 33.04 1.06
N GLY A 732 5.89 33.52 1.27
CA GLY A 732 6.99 32.78 1.91
C GLY A 732 7.50 33.51 3.14
N LEU A 733 7.87 32.78 4.20
CA LEU A 733 8.38 33.44 5.42
C LEU A 733 9.87 33.76 5.32
N PHE A 734 10.74 32.75 5.15
CA PHE A 734 12.19 32.97 5.20
C PHE A 734 12.95 32.91 3.86
N SER A 735 12.62 31.97 2.96
CA SER A 735 13.25 31.87 1.63
C SER A 735 12.32 32.32 0.50
N ALA A 736 11.81 31.44 -0.35
CA ALA A 736 11.06 31.86 -1.54
C ALA A 736 9.56 32.03 -1.28
N GLY A 737 8.93 33.05 -1.85
CA GLY A 737 7.46 33.15 -1.94
C GLY A 737 6.91 32.27 -3.06
N GLY A 738 7.56 32.25 -4.22
CA GLY A 738 7.17 31.46 -5.39
C GLY A 738 7.74 30.04 -5.35
N ILE A 739 9.01 29.89 -5.74
CA ILE A 739 9.69 28.58 -5.86
C ILE A 739 10.95 28.54 -5.01
N TYR A 740 11.07 27.53 -4.16
CA TYR A 740 12.31 27.14 -3.50
C TYR A 740 12.79 25.78 -4.02
N LEU A 741 14.02 25.73 -4.55
CA LEU A 741 14.70 24.49 -4.95
C LEU A 741 15.99 24.29 -4.18
N GLY A 742 15.99 23.31 -3.27
CA GLY A 742 17.20 22.70 -2.72
C GLY A 742 17.63 21.53 -3.59
N LEU A 743 18.76 21.65 -4.28
CA LEU A 743 19.20 20.66 -5.27
C LEU A 743 19.71 19.35 -4.62
N ALA A 744 19.47 18.23 -5.30
CA ALA A 744 19.89 16.89 -4.87
C ALA A 744 21.42 16.70 -4.80
N ARG A 745 21.88 15.75 -3.96
CA ARG A 745 23.27 15.29 -3.88
C ARG A 745 23.70 14.35 -5.03
N ASP A 746 22.92 14.18 -6.10
CA ASP A 746 23.20 13.25 -7.21
C ASP A 746 23.48 13.99 -8.54
N ASN A 747 23.78 13.27 -9.62
CA ASN A 747 24.18 13.81 -10.94
C ASN A 747 23.02 14.26 -11.86
N ASP A 748 21.83 14.49 -11.33
CA ASP A 748 20.67 14.91 -12.14
C ASP A 748 20.52 16.44 -12.20
N THR A 749 19.85 16.89 -13.26
CA THR A 749 19.65 18.31 -13.56
C THR A 749 18.23 18.74 -13.21
N ALA A 750 18.10 19.75 -12.37
CA ALA A 750 16.83 20.44 -12.16
C ALA A 750 16.59 21.45 -13.29
N PHE A 751 15.35 21.53 -13.78
CA PHE A 751 14.95 22.45 -14.84
C PHE A 751 13.83 23.37 -14.34
N VAL A 752 14.01 24.68 -14.49
CA VAL A 752 12.97 25.69 -14.29
C VAL A 752 12.84 26.46 -15.59
N ILE A 753 11.82 26.13 -16.39
CA ILE A 753 11.69 26.59 -17.77
C ILE A 753 10.33 27.25 -18.01
N ASN A 754 10.33 28.42 -18.63
CA ASN A 754 9.11 29.05 -19.14
C ASN A 754 8.00 29.26 -18.09
N ASN A 755 8.36 29.49 -16.83
CA ASN A 755 7.40 29.79 -15.77
C ASN A 755 7.14 31.30 -15.67
N SER A 756 5.91 31.67 -15.32
CA SER A 756 5.54 33.03 -14.95
C SER A 756 5.42 33.13 -13.43
N ILE A 757 6.33 33.86 -12.79
CA ILE A 757 6.45 33.96 -11.33
C ILE A 757 6.22 35.42 -10.92
N TYR A 758 5.03 35.75 -10.42
CA TYR A 758 4.68 37.15 -10.17
C TYR A 758 3.81 37.41 -8.95
N GLU A 759 3.83 38.63 -8.42
CA GLU A 759 3.04 39.02 -7.24
C GLU A 759 3.24 38.08 -6.01
N ASN A 760 4.34 37.32 -5.96
CA ASN A 760 4.69 36.55 -4.77
C ASN A 760 5.37 37.47 -3.75
N PHE A 761 5.17 37.15 -2.47
CA PHE A 761 5.72 37.91 -1.36
C PHE A 761 6.60 37.02 -0.48
N SER A 762 7.79 37.49 -0.13
CA SER A 762 8.62 36.85 0.91
C SER A 762 9.06 37.87 1.97
N ILE A 763 9.06 37.54 3.27
CA ILE A 763 9.56 38.51 4.27
C ILE A 763 11.07 38.70 4.14
N THR A 764 11.85 37.61 4.13
CA THR A 764 13.31 37.69 4.13
C THR A 764 13.99 37.19 2.87
N GLY A 765 13.34 36.44 1.99
CA GLY A 765 13.98 35.82 0.83
C GLY A 765 13.54 36.40 -0.52
N SER A 766 13.22 35.53 -1.48
CA SER A 766 13.07 35.86 -2.90
C SER A 766 11.74 35.36 -3.48
N ALA A 767 11.48 35.59 -4.77
CA ALA A 767 10.39 34.92 -5.48
C ALA A 767 10.82 33.53 -5.97
N LEU A 768 12.07 33.42 -6.43
CA LEU A 768 12.72 32.19 -6.87
C LEU A 768 14.06 32.03 -6.17
N GLU A 769 14.23 30.93 -5.44
CA GLU A 769 15.47 30.58 -4.77
C GLU A 769 15.99 29.22 -5.23
N ILE A 770 17.23 29.20 -5.72
CA ILE A 770 17.97 27.97 -6.02
C ILE A 770 19.13 27.85 -5.03
N SER A 771 19.06 26.85 -4.15
CA SER A 771 19.99 26.67 -3.03
C SER A 771 20.71 25.32 -3.08
N LYS A 772 21.97 25.27 -2.58
CA LYS A 772 22.81 24.06 -2.49
C LYS A 772 23.29 23.74 -1.08
N SER A 773 23.62 22.46 -0.88
CA SER A 773 24.53 21.95 0.16
C SER A 773 26.00 22.02 -0.29
N PHE A 774 26.89 22.36 0.65
CA PHE A 774 28.32 22.69 0.49
C PHE A 774 29.23 21.60 -0.15
N HIS A 775 29.26 21.40 -1.48
CA HIS A 775 30.44 20.83 -2.18
C HIS A 775 30.40 20.94 -3.72
N PRO A 776 31.47 21.40 -4.40
CA PRO A 776 31.63 21.23 -5.84
C PRO A 776 32.00 19.77 -6.13
N ILE A 777 31.05 18.99 -6.64
CA ILE A 777 31.30 17.66 -7.24
C ILE A 777 30.90 17.78 -8.70
N ALA A 778 31.76 17.33 -9.62
CA ALA A 778 31.58 17.47 -11.06
C ALA A 778 30.28 16.77 -11.54
N GLY A 779 29.49 17.45 -12.38
CA GLY A 779 28.33 16.88 -13.09
C GLY A 779 26.93 17.31 -12.60
N ARG A 780 26.81 18.37 -11.77
CA ARG A 780 25.55 18.71 -11.07
C ARG A 780 25.15 20.16 -11.28
N TYR A 781 24.13 20.40 -12.10
CA TYR A 781 23.71 21.76 -12.46
C TYR A 781 22.19 21.94 -12.46
N ALA A 782 21.74 23.17 -12.26
CA ALA A 782 20.36 23.57 -12.50
C ALA A 782 20.31 24.46 -13.75
N VAL A 783 19.27 24.30 -14.56
CA VAL A 783 19.01 25.14 -15.73
C VAL A 783 17.77 25.97 -15.45
N VAL A 784 17.94 27.28 -15.44
CA VAL A 784 16.86 28.25 -15.23
C VAL A 784 16.79 29.15 -16.46
N THR A 785 15.78 28.95 -17.30
CA THR A 785 15.68 29.67 -18.57
C THR A 785 14.25 29.98 -18.99
N GLN A 786 14.08 31.06 -19.77
CA GLN A 786 12.79 31.49 -20.32
C GLN A 786 11.75 31.85 -19.25
N ASN A 787 12.14 32.09 -18.00
CA ASN A 787 11.20 32.44 -16.93
C ASN A 787 10.95 33.95 -16.91
N LEU A 788 9.69 34.31 -16.71
CA LEU A 788 9.25 35.68 -16.49
C LEU A 788 8.99 35.88 -14.99
N ILE A 789 9.78 36.74 -14.36
CA ILE A 789 9.77 36.97 -12.91
C ILE A 789 9.48 38.44 -12.66
N HIS A 790 8.25 38.79 -12.29
CA HIS A 790 7.86 40.20 -12.23
C HIS A 790 6.94 40.56 -11.07
N HIS A 791 6.98 41.82 -10.62
CA HIS A 791 6.05 42.33 -9.59
C HIS A 791 6.07 41.55 -8.27
N ASN A 792 7.15 40.81 -7.99
CA ASN A 792 7.33 40.14 -6.71
C ASN A 792 7.89 41.13 -5.69
N THR A 793 7.49 40.96 -4.44
CA THR A 793 7.78 41.91 -3.37
C THR A 793 8.46 41.22 -2.20
N ASN A 794 9.38 41.92 -1.55
CA ASN A 794 10.08 41.44 -0.37
C ASN A 794 9.71 42.29 0.86
N GLY A 795 9.76 41.70 2.05
CA GLY A 795 9.49 42.39 3.30
C GLY A 795 10.52 43.49 3.61
N VAL A 796 10.12 44.47 4.43
CA VAL A 796 10.91 45.67 4.79
C VAL A 796 12.28 45.36 5.42
N TYR A 797 12.49 44.12 5.89
CA TYR A 797 13.74 43.67 6.50
C TYR A 797 14.73 43.04 5.51
N SER A 798 14.35 42.79 4.25
CA SER A 798 15.19 42.18 3.21
C SER A 798 15.64 43.20 2.16
N THR A 799 16.46 44.15 2.55
CA THR A 799 17.13 45.04 1.58
C THR A 799 18.37 44.37 0.95
N THR A 800 18.54 43.06 1.15
CA THR A 800 19.78 42.33 0.86
C THR A 800 19.63 41.18 -0.12
N LEU A 801 18.41 40.72 -0.44
CA LEU A 801 18.18 39.63 -1.41
C LEU A 801 17.30 40.09 -2.58
N GLY A 802 17.56 39.51 -3.75
CA GLY A 802 16.88 39.72 -5.02
C GLY A 802 15.49 39.07 -5.07
N ALA A 803 14.70 39.38 -6.10
CA ALA A 803 13.57 38.55 -6.50
C ALA A 803 14.01 37.16 -6.96
N VAL A 804 15.26 37.03 -7.39
CA VAL A 804 15.93 35.74 -7.62
C VAL A 804 17.14 35.64 -6.72
N THR A 805 17.30 34.50 -6.05
CA THR A 805 18.51 34.18 -5.27
C THR A 805 19.14 32.89 -5.78
N LEU A 806 20.43 32.95 -6.10
CA LEU A 806 21.25 31.82 -6.53
C LEU A 806 22.36 31.59 -5.49
N SER A 807 22.21 30.56 -4.66
CA SER A 807 23.09 30.30 -3.50
C SER A 807 23.99 29.05 -3.61
N GLY A 808 24.31 28.63 -4.83
CA GLY A 808 25.13 27.44 -5.12
C GLY A 808 26.11 27.63 -6.29
N SER A 809 26.83 26.56 -6.65
CA SER A 809 27.72 26.47 -7.82
C SER A 809 27.05 25.75 -9.01
N LEU A 810 27.47 25.99 -10.25
CA LEU A 810 26.97 25.32 -11.47
C LEU A 810 25.47 25.55 -11.76
N ILE A 811 24.99 26.78 -11.65
CA ILE A 811 23.65 27.17 -12.09
C ILE A 811 23.77 27.88 -13.44
N HIS A 812 23.12 27.35 -14.47
CA HIS A 812 22.98 28.01 -15.77
C HIS A 812 21.69 28.83 -15.77
N PHE A 813 21.83 30.15 -15.61
CA PHE A 813 20.73 31.10 -15.51
C PHE A 813 20.75 32.02 -16.75
N TYR A 814 19.95 31.68 -17.76
CA TYR A 814 19.98 32.42 -19.02
C TYR A 814 18.63 32.62 -19.69
N ASN A 815 18.52 33.67 -20.51
CA ASN A 815 17.29 34.03 -21.22
C ASN A 815 16.10 34.16 -20.25
N ASN A 816 16.26 34.83 -19.12
CA ASN A 816 15.15 35.15 -18.21
C ASN A 816 14.82 36.65 -18.24
N THR A 817 13.60 37.02 -17.84
CA THR A 817 13.19 38.42 -17.68
C THR A 817 12.80 38.64 -16.21
N ILE A 818 13.53 39.51 -15.51
CA ILE A 818 13.30 39.91 -14.11
C ILE A 818 12.91 41.39 -14.10
N ASP A 819 11.62 41.68 -13.97
CA ASP A 819 11.09 43.03 -14.20
C ASP A 819 10.15 43.55 -13.10
N ASN A 820 10.26 44.83 -12.71
CA ASN A 820 9.34 45.46 -11.75
C ASN A 820 9.23 44.72 -10.39
N ASN A 821 10.30 44.08 -9.91
CA ASN A 821 10.32 43.48 -8.58
C ASN A 821 10.94 44.42 -7.54
N ALA A 822 10.82 44.07 -6.26
CA ALA A 822 11.49 44.83 -5.18
C ALA A 822 13.02 44.92 -5.35
N SER A 823 13.65 43.85 -5.88
CA SER A 823 15.07 43.75 -6.19
C SER A 823 15.26 42.79 -7.37
N GLY A 824 16.36 42.89 -8.12
CA GLY A 824 16.65 41.99 -9.25
C GLY A 824 17.18 40.62 -8.81
N LEU A 825 18.43 40.29 -9.17
CA LEU A 825 19.06 38.99 -8.89
C LEU A 825 20.16 39.13 -7.83
N THR A 826 20.16 38.23 -6.85
CA THR A 826 21.27 38.05 -5.91
C THR A 826 21.99 36.74 -6.17
N GLN A 827 23.31 36.82 -6.30
CA GLN A 827 24.23 35.69 -6.37
C GLN A 827 25.04 35.62 -5.06
N ASP A 828 24.83 34.55 -4.30
CA ASP A 828 25.45 34.32 -2.98
C ASP A 828 26.14 32.95 -2.91
N GLY A 829 27.39 32.81 -3.37
CA GLY A 829 28.03 31.50 -3.32
C GLY A 829 29.30 31.29 -4.15
N TYR A 830 29.78 30.05 -4.08
CA TYR A 830 31.05 29.53 -4.61
C TYR A 830 31.00 29.28 -6.14
N THR A 831 32.15 29.45 -6.82
CA THR A 831 32.49 29.30 -8.26
C THR A 831 31.47 28.67 -9.25
N ALA A 832 31.44 29.22 -10.48
CA ALA A 832 30.91 28.69 -11.75
C ALA A 832 29.38 28.73 -11.97
N ASN A 833 28.71 29.84 -11.65
CA ASN A 833 27.36 30.10 -12.18
C ASN A 833 27.47 30.95 -13.44
N ASP A 834 26.65 30.60 -14.43
CA ASP A 834 26.61 31.20 -15.75
C ASP A 834 25.36 32.08 -15.85
N ILE A 835 25.53 33.40 -15.80
CA ILE A 835 24.42 34.36 -15.86
C ILE A 835 24.50 35.13 -17.18
N TYR A 836 23.75 34.67 -18.18
CA TYR A 836 23.80 35.22 -19.54
C TYR A 836 22.43 35.62 -20.06
N ASN A 837 22.36 36.62 -20.93
CA ASN A 837 21.17 36.87 -21.75
C ASN A 837 19.89 37.19 -20.96
N ASN A 838 20.01 37.70 -19.74
CA ASN A 838 18.85 38.04 -18.93
C ASN A 838 18.49 39.52 -19.09
N ASN A 839 17.20 39.83 -19.22
CA ASN A 839 16.70 41.19 -19.04
C ASN A 839 16.38 41.39 -17.55
N ILE A 840 17.06 42.31 -16.88
CA ILE A 840 16.84 42.64 -15.47
C ILE A 840 16.51 44.12 -15.37
N THR A 841 15.23 44.45 -15.31
CA THR A 841 14.75 45.82 -15.55
C THR A 841 13.77 46.33 -14.52
N ASN A 842 13.74 47.65 -14.32
CA ASN A 842 12.73 48.34 -13.51
C ASN A 842 12.58 47.83 -12.06
N ASN A 843 13.59 47.16 -11.49
CA ASN A 843 13.52 46.66 -10.12
C ASN A 843 13.82 47.80 -9.13
N ASP A 844 13.08 47.86 -8.02
CA ASP A 844 13.09 49.04 -7.12
C ASP A 844 14.47 49.30 -6.47
N SER A 845 15.26 48.25 -6.21
CA SER A 845 16.53 48.35 -5.45
C SER A 845 17.80 48.21 -6.30
N PHE A 846 17.98 47.07 -6.98
CA PHE A 846 19.18 46.81 -7.79
C PHE A 846 18.93 45.81 -8.91
N GLY A 847 19.84 45.77 -9.89
CA GLY A 847 19.84 44.78 -10.97
C GLY A 847 20.45 43.44 -10.52
N ILE A 848 21.77 43.35 -10.44
CA ILE A 848 22.48 42.16 -9.93
C ILE A 848 23.33 42.54 -8.72
N GLN A 849 23.22 41.76 -7.65
CA GLN A 849 24.08 41.83 -6.47
C GLN A 849 24.90 40.54 -6.32
N HIS A 850 26.21 40.69 -6.12
CA HIS A 850 27.12 39.59 -5.85
C HIS A 850 27.77 39.74 -4.45
N PHE A 851 27.62 38.74 -3.59
CA PHE A 851 28.32 38.66 -2.32
C PHE A 851 29.65 37.89 -2.48
N GLN A 852 30.79 38.59 -2.40
CA GLN A 852 32.11 37.98 -2.53
C GLN A 852 32.42 37.06 -1.33
N SER A 853 32.72 35.79 -1.60
CA SER A 853 33.22 34.84 -0.60
C SER A 853 34.72 34.59 -0.79
N GLN A 854 35.41 34.05 0.22
CA GLN A 854 36.87 33.77 0.15
C GLN A 854 37.27 32.71 -0.89
N PHE A 855 36.28 32.18 -1.63
CA PHE A 855 36.39 31.10 -2.58
C PHE A 855 35.70 31.43 -3.92
N SER A 856 35.19 32.66 -4.13
CA SER A 856 34.53 33.08 -5.37
C SER A 856 35.52 33.68 -6.36
N ASN A 857 36.19 32.84 -7.17
CA ASN A 857 37.11 33.31 -8.21
C ASN A 857 36.58 33.15 -9.65
N ASP A 858 35.50 32.40 -9.87
CA ASP A 858 34.93 32.06 -11.19
C ASP A 858 33.44 32.43 -11.27
N PHE A 859 33.09 33.71 -11.10
CA PHE A 859 31.72 34.21 -11.34
C PHE A 859 31.66 34.74 -12.78
N GLU A 860 30.83 34.14 -13.64
CA GLU A 860 30.67 34.54 -15.04
C GLU A 860 29.26 35.11 -15.28
N SER A 861 29.20 36.43 -15.43
CA SER A 861 28.01 37.16 -15.82
C SER A 861 28.39 38.03 -17.00
N ASP A 862 27.70 37.91 -18.13
CA ASP A 862 27.92 38.74 -19.32
C ASP A 862 26.70 38.68 -20.26
N TYR A 863 26.63 39.53 -21.28
CA TYR A 863 25.53 39.56 -22.25
C TYR A 863 24.12 39.75 -21.63
N ASN A 864 24.00 40.39 -20.47
CA ASN A 864 22.73 40.72 -19.86
C ASN A 864 22.31 42.16 -20.19
N ASN A 865 21.02 42.46 -20.07
CA ASN A 865 20.53 43.84 -20.14
C ASN A 865 20.01 44.29 -18.78
N LEU A 866 20.64 45.29 -18.18
CA LEU A 866 20.25 45.84 -16.90
C LEU A 866 19.79 47.29 -17.08
N TYR A 867 18.50 47.56 -16.93
CA TYR A 867 17.93 48.88 -17.22
C TYR A 867 16.97 49.38 -16.15
N ASN A 868 17.17 50.63 -15.70
CA ASN A 868 16.28 51.33 -14.77
C ASN A 868 16.08 50.62 -13.41
N ASN A 869 17.13 50.01 -12.84
CA ASN A 869 17.07 49.41 -11.49
C ASN A 869 17.53 50.41 -10.42
N GLY A 870 16.86 50.45 -9.26
CA GLY A 870 17.02 51.38 -8.11
C GLY A 870 17.99 52.55 -8.25
N ASP A 871 17.47 53.71 -8.65
CA ASP A 871 18.24 54.93 -8.92
C ASP A 871 19.50 54.71 -9.79
N SER A 872 19.42 53.79 -10.77
CA SER A 872 20.50 53.31 -11.65
C SER A 872 21.54 52.38 -11.01
N THR A 873 21.19 51.68 -9.93
CA THR A 873 22.03 50.67 -9.26
C THR A 873 21.92 49.32 -9.97
N ASN A 874 22.50 49.21 -11.17
CA ASN A 874 22.47 47.95 -11.90
C ASN A 874 23.35 46.87 -11.28
N TYR A 875 24.48 47.22 -10.68
CA TYR A 875 25.45 46.25 -10.17
C TYR A 875 25.87 46.59 -8.73
N ILE A 876 25.91 45.57 -7.86
CA ILE A 876 26.43 45.67 -6.50
C ILE A 876 27.46 44.53 -6.29
N GLY A 877 28.66 44.88 -5.86
CA GLY A 877 29.71 43.91 -5.50
C GLY A 877 30.64 43.47 -6.63
N PHE A 878 30.43 43.95 -7.85
CA PHE A 878 31.30 43.74 -9.01
C PHE A 878 31.15 44.87 -10.06
N GLU A 879 32.11 44.97 -10.97
CA GLU A 879 32.07 45.94 -12.07
C GLU A 879 31.22 45.41 -13.24
N PRO A 880 30.57 46.29 -14.03
CA PRO A 880 29.81 45.88 -15.21
C PRO A 880 30.67 45.04 -16.19
N PRO A 881 30.17 43.86 -16.61
CA PRO A 881 30.78 43.06 -17.67
C PRO A 881 30.88 43.80 -19.01
N GLU A 882 31.77 43.35 -19.90
CA GLU A 882 32.07 44.05 -21.16
C GLU A 882 30.89 44.04 -22.15
N ASN A 883 30.14 42.94 -22.23
CA ASN A 883 29.08 42.76 -23.22
C ASN A 883 27.67 42.95 -22.64
N ASP A 884 27.57 43.32 -21.36
CA ASP A 884 26.30 43.76 -20.78
C ASP A 884 25.85 45.10 -21.40
N ILE A 885 24.55 45.23 -21.61
CA ILE A 885 23.90 46.46 -22.11
C ILE A 885 22.98 47.06 -21.03
N SER A 886 22.69 48.36 -21.16
CA SER A 886 21.80 49.07 -20.24
C SER A 886 20.86 49.97 -21.02
N VAL A 887 19.84 49.34 -21.59
CA VAL A 887 18.91 49.95 -22.55
C VAL A 887 17.49 49.49 -22.30
N ASP A 888 16.52 50.32 -22.66
CA ASP A 888 15.11 49.95 -22.60
C ASP A 888 14.87 48.72 -23.50
N PRO A 889 14.40 47.59 -22.95
CA PRO A 889 14.08 46.39 -23.73
C PRO A 889 12.96 46.60 -24.75
N LEU A 890 12.15 47.66 -24.65
CA LEU A 890 11.00 47.92 -25.52
C LEU A 890 10.03 46.72 -25.55
N TYR A 891 9.55 46.30 -24.37
CA TYR A 891 8.55 45.24 -24.25
C TYR A 891 7.23 45.60 -24.94
N LEU A 892 6.67 44.63 -25.66
CA LEU A 892 5.28 44.54 -26.07
C LEU A 892 4.45 43.92 -24.93
N PRO A 893 3.10 43.81 -25.07
CA PRO A 893 2.30 43.01 -24.15
C PRO A 893 2.90 41.60 -23.95
N ASP A 894 2.73 41.05 -22.75
CA ASP A 894 3.24 39.73 -22.34
C ASP A 894 4.77 39.57 -22.43
N TYR A 895 5.50 40.69 -22.36
CA TYR A 895 6.97 40.78 -22.30
C TYR A 895 7.72 40.38 -23.57
N PHE A 896 7.04 40.16 -24.71
CA PHE A 896 7.70 39.99 -26.00
C PHE A 896 8.54 41.21 -26.37
N LEU A 897 9.72 41.00 -26.97
CA LEU A 897 10.52 42.11 -27.46
C LEU A 897 9.89 42.73 -28.72
N SER A 898 9.86 44.07 -28.78
CA SER A 898 9.60 44.77 -30.04
C SER A 898 10.65 44.37 -31.10
N PRO A 899 10.29 44.24 -32.39
CA PRO A 899 11.26 43.97 -33.46
C PRO A 899 12.39 45.02 -33.58
N THR A 900 12.22 46.20 -32.97
CA THR A 900 13.24 47.26 -32.92
C THR A 900 13.96 47.32 -31.57
N SER A 901 13.73 46.34 -30.70
CA SER A 901 14.37 46.26 -29.39
C SER A 901 15.89 46.13 -29.56
N PRO A 902 16.68 46.85 -28.75
CA PRO A 902 18.13 46.65 -28.71
C PRO A 902 18.55 45.31 -28.09
N CYS A 903 17.61 44.56 -27.48
CA CYS A 903 17.86 43.23 -26.93
C CYS A 903 17.76 42.12 -27.97
N VAL A 904 17.28 42.42 -29.19
CA VAL A 904 17.17 41.43 -30.27
C VAL A 904 18.54 41.11 -30.86
N ASP A 905 18.84 39.82 -31.04
CA ASP A 905 20.12 39.28 -31.53
C ASP A 905 21.37 39.79 -30.75
N ALA A 906 21.18 40.19 -29.49
CA ALA A 906 22.18 40.88 -28.68
C ALA A 906 22.90 39.98 -27.65
N GLY A 907 22.39 38.77 -27.42
CA GLY A 907 22.89 37.85 -26.39
C GLY A 907 24.21 37.16 -26.71
N ASN A 908 24.58 36.16 -25.94
CA ASN A 908 25.83 35.43 -26.04
C ASN A 908 26.00 34.79 -27.45
N PRO A 909 27.09 35.09 -28.19
CA PRO A 909 27.28 34.56 -29.54
C PRO A 909 27.60 33.06 -29.60
N ASP A 910 27.72 32.36 -28.47
CA ASP A 910 27.88 30.91 -28.45
C ASP A 910 26.62 30.23 -29.01
N PRO A 911 26.74 29.35 -30.04
CA PRO A 911 25.61 28.63 -30.61
C PRO A 911 24.77 27.82 -29.62
N PHE A 912 25.32 27.47 -28.44
CA PHE A 912 24.56 26.85 -27.36
C PHE A 912 23.34 27.68 -26.93
N TYR A 913 23.42 29.02 -27.01
CA TYR A 913 22.35 29.92 -26.57
C TYR A 913 21.40 30.33 -27.68
N ASN A 914 21.71 30.07 -28.95
CA ASN A 914 20.95 30.53 -30.12
C ASN A 914 19.45 30.30 -29.97
N ASP A 915 18.67 31.21 -30.55
CA ASP A 915 17.22 31.07 -30.60
C ASP A 915 16.83 29.86 -31.45
N PRO A 916 15.61 29.30 -31.30
CA PRO A 916 15.20 28.09 -32.00
C PRO A 916 15.31 28.16 -33.54
N ASP A 917 15.23 29.36 -34.14
CA ASP A 917 15.41 29.60 -35.57
C ASP A 917 16.90 29.64 -36.02
N GLY A 918 17.82 29.45 -35.08
CA GLY A 918 19.26 29.46 -35.28
C GLY A 918 19.87 30.86 -35.33
N SER A 919 19.10 31.94 -35.12
CA SER A 919 19.65 33.28 -34.97
C SER A 919 20.46 33.41 -33.69
N ARG A 920 21.23 34.50 -33.60
CA ARG A 920 21.91 34.82 -32.33
C ARG A 920 20.82 35.12 -31.31
N ASN A 921 21.00 34.61 -30.11
CA ASN A 921 19.92 34.67 -29.15
C ASN A 921 19.55 36.09 -28.73
N ASP A 922 18.26 36.31 -28.55
CA ASP A 922 17.73 37.50 -27.90
C ASP A 922 18.08 37.51 -26.39
N ILE A 923 18.20 38.71 -25.80
CA ILE A 923 18.30 38.89 -24.34
C ILE A 923 16.89 38.95 -23.75
N GLY A 924 16.57 38.05 -22.80
CA GLY A 924 15.28 37.98 -22.11
C GLY A 924 14.53 36.65 -22.29
N ALA A 925 13.41 36.50 -21.58
CA ALA A 925 12.59 35.29 -21.56
C ALA A 925 11.66 35.07 -22.75
N ARG A 926 11.30 36.14 -23.45
CA ARG A 926 10.31 36.15 -24.54
C ARG A 926 10.97 36.76 -25.76
N THR A 927 11.52 35.91 -26.61
CA THR A 927 12.20 36.31 -27.84
C THR A 927 11.21 36.92 -28.83
N LYS A 928 11.75 37.59 -29.85
CA LYS A 928 10.97 38.16 -30.95
C LYS A 928 10.01 37.11 -31.51
N ILE A 929 8.78 37.54 -31.78
CA ILE A 929 7.73 36.64 -32.23
C ILE A 929 8.13 35.96 -33.57
N PRO A 930 8.37 34.64 -33.61
CA PRO A 930 8.51 33.92 -34.86
C PRO A 930 7.09 33.58 -35.31
N TYR A 931 6.42 34.53 -35.97
CA TYR A 931 5.09 34.26 -36.50
C TYR A 931 5.20 33.44 -37.80
N LEU A 932 5.02 32.13 -37.70
CA LEU A 932 4.43 31.31 -38.76
C LEU A 932 3.29 30.48 -38.15
N ALA A 933 2.09 31.07 -38.07
CA ALA A 933 0.87 30.30 -37.79
C ALA A 933 0.80 29.15 -38.81
N GLY A 934 0.79 27.91 -38.32
CA GLY A 934 0.89 26.69 -39.11
C GLY A 934 2.17 25.88 -38.91
N ASP A 935 3.20 26.43 -38.27
CA ASP A 935 4.45 25.74 -37.86
C ASP A 935 4.22 25.04 -36.51
N CYS A 936 3.39 23.99 -36.53
CA CYS A 936 2.91 23.30 -35.34
C CYS A 936 4.03 22.56 -34.59
N ASN A 937 5.10 22.16 -35.29
CA ASN A 937 6.22 21.43 -34.70
C ASN A 937 7.40 22.35 -34.28
N ALA A 938 7.30 23.65 -34.57
CA ALA A 938 8.28 24.70 -34.27
C ALA A 938 9.66 24.47 -34.92
N ASP A 939 9.70 23.88 -36.13
CA ASP A 939 10.92 23.64 -36.90
C ASP A 939 11.29 24.79 -37.84
N GLY A 940 10.47 25.84 -37.88
CA GLY A 940 10.67 27.04 -38.69
C GLY A 940 10.07 26.97 -40.09
N PHE A 941 9.38 25.88 -40.44
CA PHE A 941 8.71 25.68 -41.72
C PHE A 941 7.21 25.40 -41.54
N ILE A 942 6.39 25.68 -42.56
CA ILE A 942 5.01 25.19 -42.61
C ILE A 942 4.98 24.10 -43.68
N ASP A 943 5.04 22.85 -43.24
CA ASP A 943 5.02 21.68 -44.11
C ASP A 943 4.17 20.52 -43.54
N ILE A 944 4.33 19.32 -44.13
CA ILE A 944 3.49 18.18 -43.77
C ILE A 944 3.81 17.61 -42.38
N ALA A 945 5.00 17.90 -41.84
CA ALA A 945 5.38 17.55 -40.49
C ALA A 945 4.52 18.30 -39.47
N ASP A 946 4.12 19.54 -39.75
CA ASP A 946 3.21 20.32 -38.91
C ASP A 946 1.81 19.75 -38.89
N LEU A 947 1.31 19.35 -40.06
CA LEU A 947 0.03 18.68 -40.16
C LEU A 947 0.02 17.37 -39.38
N VAL A 948 1.09 16.57 -39.51
CA VAL A 948 1.25 15.31 -38.77
C VAL A 948 1.35 15.56 -37.27
N PHE A 949 2.04 16.63 -36.85
CA PHE A 949 2.16 17.04 -35.46
C PHE A 949 0.79 17.42 -34.89
N LEU A 950 0.04 18.27 -35.58
CA LEU A 950 -1.29 18.73 -35.16
C LEU A 950 -2.32 17.60 -35.10
N VAL A 951 -2.29 16.67 -36.07
CA VAL A 951 -3.09 15.43 -36.05
C VAL A 951 -2.71 14.56 -34.85
N SER A 952 -1.42 14.42 -34.57
CA SER A 952 -0.93 13.63 -33.45
C SER A 952 -1.41 14.20 -32.11
N TYR A 953 -1.29 15.52 -31.94
CA TYR A 953 -1.77 16.25 -30.78
C TYR A 953 -3.29 16.09 -30.56
N GLN A 954 -4.12 16.28 -31.59
CA GLN A 954 -5.57 16.19 -31.42
C GLN A 954 -6.14 14.78 -31.30
N PHE A 955 -5.53 13.79 -31.96
CA PHE A 955 -6.17 12.48 -32.13
C PHE A 955 -5.38 11.30 -31.61
N ASN A 956 -4.07 11.44 -31.36
CA ASN A 956 -3.19 10.33 -30.99
C ASN A 956 -2.37 10.60 -29.70
N GLY A 957 -2.74 11.59 -28.88
CA GLY A 957 -2.04 11.90 -27.63
C GLY A 957 -0.61 12.42 -27.82
N GLY A 958 -0.33 13.05 -28.95
CA GLY A 958 0.94 13.71 -29.22
C GLY A 958 1.19 14.92 -28.33
N ASN A 959 2.44 15.37 -28.27
CA ASN A 959 2.82 16.54 -27.47
C ASN A 959 2.02 17.79 -27.89
N ALA A 960 1.63 18.60 -26.90
CA ALA A 960 1.07 19.91 -27.17
C ALA A 960 2.07 20.78 -27.94
N PRO A 961 1.63 21.62 -28.89
CA PRO A 961 2.47 22.63 -29.52
C PRO A 961 3.16 23.46 -28.45
N ILE A 962 4.47 23.69 -28.62
CA ILE A 962 5.29 24.48 -27.67
C ILE A 962 4.68 25.88 -27.50
N TYR A 963 4.04 26.38 -28.57
CA TYR A 963 3.30 27.63 -28.58
C TYR A 963 1.91 27.40 -29.20
N PHE A 964 0.84 27.54 -28.39
CA PHE A 964 -0.54 27.29 -28.83
C PHE A 964 -0.95 28.13 -30.05
N TYR A 965 -0.46 29.36 -30.15
CA TYR A 965 -0.74 30.26 -31.28
C TYR A 965 -0.10 29.82 -32.61
N LEU A 966 0.83 28.85 -32.62
CA LEU A 966 1.34 28.26 -33.86
C LEU A 966 0.37 27.24 -34.46
N ALA A 967 -0.49 26.66 -33.62
CA ALA A 967 -1.43 25.60 -33.99
C ALA A 967 -2.90 26.07 -34.05
N ASP A 968 -3.23 27.23 -33.47
CA ASP A 968 -4.47 27.98 -33.71
C ASP A 968 -4.34 28.73 -35.05
N PHE A 969 -4.50 27.99 -36.15
CA PHE A 969 -4.28 28.50 -37.50
C PHE A 969 -5.38 29.47 -37.95
N ASN A 970 -6.60 29.30 -37.42
CA ASN A 970 -7.74 30.15 -37.77
C ASN A 970 -7.87 31.40 -36.87
N ASN A 971 -7.06 31.46 -35.80
CA ASN A 971 -6.98 32.53 -34.80
C ASN A 971 -8.30 32.76 -34.05
N ASP A 972 -9.02 31.68 -33.72
CA ASP A 972 -10.25 31.70 -32.94
C ASP A 972 -10.04 31.41 -31.45
N SER A 973 -8.77 31.27 -31.03
CA SER A 973 -8.32 30.98 -29.67
C SER A 973 -8.56 29.54 -29.21
N PHE A 974 -8.96 28.64 -30.09
CA PHE A 974 -9.04 27.20 -29.85
C PHE A 974 -8.07 26.46 -30.76
N ILE A 975 -7.63 25.26 -30.34
CA ILE A 975 -6.93 24.34 -31.23
C ILE A 975 -7.85 23.15 -31.46
N ASP A 976 -8.59 23.20 -32.56
CA ASP A 976 -9.60 22.20 -32.89
C ASP A 976 -9.51 21.75 -34.36
N ILE A 977 -10.43 20.88 -34.76
CA ILE A 977 -10.39 20.28 -36.10
C ILE A 977 -10.46 21.33 -37.22
N THR A 978 -10.98 22.53 -36.92
CA THR A 978 -11.06 23.63 -37.87
C THR A 978 -9.68 24.22 -38.17
N ASP A 979 -8.75 24.26 -37.22
CA ASP A 979 -7.35 24.66 -37.48
C ASP A 979 -6.65 23.71 -38.43
N LEU A 980 -6.86 22.42 -38.22
CA LEU A 980 -6.33 21.36 -39.07
C LEU A 980 -6.90 21.47 -40.49
N VAL A 981 -8.21 21.70 -40.62
CA VAL A 981 -8.86 21.93 -41.92
C VAL A 981 -8.27 23.16 -42.61
N ASN A 982 -8.11 24.28 -41.92
CA ASN A 982 -7.56 25.50 -42.50
C ASN A 982 -6.07 25.37 -42.87
N LEU A 983 -5.28 24.63 -42.08
CA LEU A 983 -3.88 24.33 -42.39
C LEU A 983 -3.75 23.44 -43.64
N VAL A 984 -4.59 22.41 -43.78
CA VAL A 984 -4.68 21.60 -45.01
C VAL A 984 -5.06 22.46 -46.21
N GLU A 985 -6.08 23.32 -46.07
CA GLU A 985 -6.50 24.21 -47.17
C GLU A 985 -5.39 25.17 -47.59
N TYR A 986 -4.64 25.72 -46.63
CA TYR A 986 -3.48 26.56 -46.91
C TYR A 986 -2.38 25.82 -47.68
N MET A 987 -1.99 24.63 -47.21
CA MET A 987 -0.91 23.84 -47.80
C MET A 987 -1.19 23.34 -49.22
N PHE A 988 -2.46 23.12 -49.57
CA PHE A 988 -2.88 22.56 -50.86
C PHE A 988 -3.67 23.55 -51.74
N SER A 989 -3.67 24.83 -51.39
CA SER A 989 -4.19 25.89 -52.27
C SER A 989 -3.15 26.27 -53.33
N ASP A 990 -3.51 26.13 -54.61
CA ASP A 990 -2.67 26.46 -55.79
C ASP A 990 -2.26 27.96 -55.86
#